data_AF-A0A954HK93-F1
#
_entry.id   AF-A0A954HK93-F1
#
_cell.length_a   1.000
_cell.length_b   1.000
_cell.length_c   1.000
_cell.angle_alpha   90.00
_cell.angle_beta   90.00
_cell.angle_gamma   90.00
#
_symmetry.space_group_name_H-M   'P 1'
#
loop_
_entity.id
_entity.type
_entity.pdbx_description
1 polymer ?
#
loop_
_entity_poly.entity_id
_entity_poly.type
_entity_poly.pdbx_seq_one_letter_code
_entity_poly.pdbx_strand_id
1 'polypeptide(L)'
;LRPVAANVRLKQTTLPQLCRMPLSAALDFLRRLKLTKAEKQIAGDLRNEAVHRLDFLVGVGLEYLTLDRSMPTLSGGESQRIRLAGQVGRSLTGVLYVLDEPTIGLHPRDNGRLLSALQRLRDLGNTVLLVEHDREVLQAADRLFDFGPGAGRLGGSVVAEGTPKQIANKRSGSLTGSYLSGRESIPVPTARRIAGNDSPTSPAAKSRSRADNGDQSSEPLAASEQWLELLGASHHNLRNTDLRIPLSTLTCITGVSGSGKSSLVMNTLAPAVARRLNLTTVAPGPFRELRGVEHLSKIVIVDQNPIGNTPASNPATYTGVFDHIRELFCRMPEAKVRGFTAGRFSFNRAGGRCDDCEGMGQQKIEMHFLPDVWVECPTCRGKRYNTETLTVRFSGFSIADVLDMPVEKALEVFTNVPKIRAPLATLNAIGLGYLTLGQSAPTLSGGEAQRIKLAAELARPNSGRTLYLLDEPTTGLHFDDIAKLLAVLNGLVNQGNTVVVIEHNLDVVKTADWIVDLGPEAGAGGGCIVVQGTPEAVVRYAADASSTRGSGKPRSWTGELLGPVLAESRAGDLTVFDVEVVSKKQDGDVSVEQLGKSAKLPWESDGQRWHLQECLSHNGQRCRWDSAALKFVIDTITADKRFQPANWNHRSTVEVKAKDGLGWLLHARTGHEWMLVLCFRVRQGTFDAAGLTASLQLTPIDDIEEVHYYSQSDRITVKKIRGPWQEISIKVWKQQEIDTPAFRAFLQQAMDAHAGLALKESDNPEDLMPWKKLGRKWHLLQRGLPKKGRRTWDFSVTEPLLKMLEQSFEKGCDPDYAMRSKINWKRRSDGLPVAELHTKRSEGPELLLFVAPGQITIGQIAAFGCRQHIQHRNGMDVVRIGFSQPDQVTNQFRAWLQPAGE
;
A
#
# COMPACT_ATOMS: atom_id res chain seq x y z
N LEU A 1 0.80 43.19 -5.81
CA LEU A 1 0.46 44.48 -6.48
C LEU A 1 1.74 45.28 -6.72
N ARG A 2 1.82 46.09 -7.79
CA ARG A 2 2.93 47.05 -7.97
C ARG A 2 2.91 48.12 -6.85
N PRO A 3 4.05 48.71 -6.45
CA PRO A 3 4.11 49.64 -5.32
C PRO A 3 3.14 50.83 -5.42
N VAL A 4 2.97 51.40 -6.62
CA VAL A 4 2.03 52.51 -6.87
C VAL A 4 0.59 52.12 -6.55
N ALA A 5 0.14 50.94 -7.01
CA ALA A 5 -1.21 50.44 -6.75
C ALA A 5 -1.41 50.05 -5.27
N ALA A 6 -0.38 49.53 -4.60
CA ALA A 6 -0.44 49.15 -3.19
C ALA A 6 -0.56 50.35 -2.23
N ASN A 7 -0.14 51.55 -2.67
CA ASN A 7 -0.15 52.78 -1.87
C ASN A 7 -1.46 53.59 -1.97
N VAL A 8 -2.40 53.21 -2.84
CA VAL A 8 -3.73 53.85 -2.91
C VAL A 8 -4.51 53.54 -1.63
N ARG A 9 -5.10 54.57 -1.00
CA ARG A 9 -5.78 54.47 0.29
C ARG A 9 -7.25 54.88 0.22
N LEU A 10 -8.10 54.08 0.86
CA LEU A 10 -9.48 54.42 1.20
C LEU A 10 -9.54 54.72 2.71
N LYS A 11 -9.77 55.98 3.08
CA LYS A 11 -9.78 56.45 4.49
C LYS A 11 -8.61 55.89 5.32
N GLN A 12 -7.38 56.12 4.84
CA GLN A 12 -6.11 55.67 5.43
C GLN A 12 -5.82 54.15 5.39
N THR A 13 -6.72 53.33 4.87
CA THR A 13 -6.50 51.88 4.69
C THR A 13 -6.15 51.58 3.24
N THR A 14 -5.06 50.86 2.99
CA THR A 14 -4.69 50.41 1.64
C THR A 14 -5.49 49.18 1.21
N LEU A 15 -5.57 48.91 -0.09
CA LEU A 15 -6.25 47.71 -0.59
C LEU A 15 -5.67 46.40 0.00
N PRO A 16 -4.33 46.19 0.06
CA PRO A 16 -3.78 45.01 0.74
C PRO A 16 -4.14 44.91 2.22
N GLN A 17 -4.20 46.04 2.94
CA GLN A 17 -4.62 46.04 4.33
C GLN A 17 -6.07 45.59 4.47
N LEU A 18 -6.97 46.10 3.62
CA LEU A 18 -8.37 45.68 3.58
C LEU A 18 -8.51 44.19 3.27
N CYS A 19 -7.78 43.67 2.28
CA CYS A 19 -7.88 42.27 1.88
C CYS A 19 -7.35 41.29 2.94
N ARG A 20 -6.46 41.73 3.83
CA ARG A 20 -5.90 40.94 4.95
C ARG A 20 -6.78 40.97 6.20
N MET A 21 -7.79 41.82 6.26
CA MET A 21 -8.73 41.82 7.37
C MET A 21 -9.58 40.55 7.31
N PRO A 22 -9.96 39.98 8.47
CA PRO A 22 -11.03 39.00 8.53
C PRO A 22 -12.30 39.54 7.85
N LEU A 23 -13.08 38.68 7.20
CA LEU A 23 -14.28 39.11 6.46
C LEU A 23 -15.28 39.86 7.35
N SER A 24 -15.42 39.48 8.63
CA SER A 24 -16.23 40.24 9.60
C SER A 24 -15.73 41.68 9.80
N ALA A 25 -14.41 41.86 9.97
CA ALA A 25 -13.80 43.17 10.13
C ALA A 25 -13.88 44.00 8.85
N ALA A 26 -13.72 43.38 7.69
CA ALA A 26 -13.89 44.04 6.39
C ALA A 26 -15.35 44.49 6.16
N LEU A 27 -16.33 43.64 6.54
CA LEU A 27 -17.75 43.97 6.49
C LEU A 27 -18.07 45.16 7.39
N ASP A 28 -17.59 45.15 8.63
CA ASP A 28 -17.78 46.25 9.58
C ASP A 28 -17.12 47.54 9.10
N PHE A 29 -15.91 47.45 8.53
CA PHE A 29 -15.22 48.59 7.93
C PHE A 29 -16.07 49.23 6.82
N LEU A 30 -16.61 48.44 5.90
CA LEU A 30 -17.42 48.94 4.79
C LEU A 30 -18.79 49.48 5.25
N ARG A 31 -19.41 48.86 6.27
CA ARG A 31 -20.66 49.37 6.88
C ARG A 31 -20.46 50.73 7.54
N ARG A 32 -19.34 50.92 8.24
CA ARG A 32 -18.99 52.17 8.94
C ARG A 32 -18.38 53.23 8.02
N LEU A 33 -18.14 52.91 6.75
CA LEU A 33 -17.51 53.81 5.79
C LEU A 33 -18.40 55.04 5.51
N LYS A 34 -17.98 56.19 6.03
CA LYS A 34 -18.61 57.49 5.77
C LYS A 34 -18.10 58.07 4.45
N LEU A 35 -18.95 58.02 3.43
CA LEU A 35 -18.72 58.62 2.11
C LEU A 35 -19.26 60.06 2.09
N THR A 36 -18.53 60.96 1.46
CA THR A 36 -19.01 62.31 1.10
C THR A 36 -20.11 62.22 0.04
N LYS A 37 -20.83 63.32 -0.23
CA LYS A 37 -21.93 63.34 -1.22
C LYS A 37 -21.45 62.93 -2.63
N ALA A 38 -20.26 63.40 -3.03
CA ALA A 38 -19.64 63.05 -4.32
C ALA A 38 -19.20 61.58 -4.36
N GLU A 39 -18.52 61.09 -3.31
CA GLU A 39 -18.10 59.68 -3.23
C GLU A 39 -19.30 58.72 -3.20
N LYS A 40 -20.41 59.11 -2.54
CA LYS A 40 -21.63 58.30 -2.49
C LYS A 40 -22.29 58.15 -3.87
N GLN A 41 -22.22 59.18 -4.72
CA GLN A 41 -22.74 59.12 -6.08
C GLN A 41 -21.93 58.18 -6.98
N ILE A 42 -20.61 58.05 -6.74
CA ILE A 42 -19.71 57.23 -7.56
C ILE A 42 -19.64 55.79 -7.04
N ALA A 43 -19.53 55.61 -5.73
CA ALA A 43 -19.19 54.32 -5.10
C ALA A 43 -20.28 53.78 -4.17
N GLY A 44 -21.43 54.45 -4.06
CA GLY A 44 -22.53 54.03 -3.17
C GLY A 44 -23.05 52.64 -3.50
N ASP A 45 -23.34 52.38 -4.77
CA ASP A 45 -23.86 51.09 -5.23
C ASP A 45 -22.80 49.99 -5.12
N LEU A 46 -21.54 50.30 -5.49
CA LEU A 46 -20.41 49.38 -5.33
C LEU A 46 -20.18 49.00 -3.85
N ARG A 47 -20.30 49.96 -2.93
CA ARG A 47 -20.21 49.70 -1.49
C ARG A 47 -21.35 48.79 -1.03
N ASN A 48 -22.59 49.08 -1.45
CA ASN A 48 -23.75 48.28 -1.06
C ASN A 48 -23.62 46.83 -1.57
N GLU A 49 -23.17 46.64 -2.82
CA GLU A 49 -22.90 45.33 -3.40
C GLU A 49 -21.78 44.58 -2.65
N ALA A 50 -20.68 45.28 -2.32
CA ALA A 50 -19.59 44.70 -1.54
C ALA A 50 -20.05 44.28 -0.13
N VAL A 51 -20.83 45.13 0.54
CA VAL A 51 -21.42 44.82 1.85
C VAL A 51 -22.33 43.61 1.76
N HIS A 52 -23.22 43.54 0.77
CA HIS A 52 -24.10 42.37 0.59
C HIS A 52 -23.31 41.09 0.36
N ARG A 53 -22.29 41.09 -0.52
CA ARG A 53 -21.47 39.88 -0.76
C ARG A 53 -20.70 39.42 0.46
N LEU A 54 -20.13 40.35 1.22
CA LEU A 54 -19.44 40.01 2.47
C LEU A 54 -20.42 39.52 3.54
N ASP A 55 -21.61 40.10 3.61
CA ASP A 55 -22.67 39.66 4.53
C ASP A 55 -23.09 38.22 4.24
N PHE A 56 -23.19 37.82 2.97
CA PHE A 56 -23.43 36.41 2.61
C PHE A 56 -22.29 35.48 3.03
N LEU A 57 -21.03 35.87 2.81
CA LEU A 57 -19.87 35.08 3.22
C LEU A 57 -19.81 34.91 4.75
N VAL A 58 -20.09 35.98 5.50
CA VAL A 58 -20.21 35.94 6.97
C VAL A 58 -21.43 35.10 7.39
N GLY A 59 -22.55 35.22 6.67
CA GLY A 59 -23.78 34.50 6.92
C GLY A 59 -23.65 32.98 6.77
N VAL A 60 -22.72 32.50 5.94
CA VAL A 60 -22.41 31.06 5.80
C VAL A 60 -21.27 30.59 6.73
N GLY A 61 -20.81 31.41 7.68
CA GLY A 61 -19.82 31.01 8.67
C GLY A 61 -18.35 31.14 8.24
N LEU A 62 -18.04 31.98 7.24
CA LEU A 62 -16.67 32.19 6.75
C LEU A 62 -16.04 33.50 7.26
N GLU A 63 -16.57 34.09 8.33
CA GLU A 63 -16.14 35.38 8.86
C GLU A 63 -14.66 35.49 9.21
N TYR A 64 -14.02 34.35 9.50
CA TYR A 64 -12.62 34.25 9.91
C TYR A 64 -11.64 34.26 8.74
N LEU A 65 -12.11 34.07 7.51
CA LEU A 65 -11.28 34.10 6.32
C LEU A 65 -10.86 35.54 5.98
N THR A 66 -9.85 35.65 5.12
CA THR A 66 -9.42 36.92 4.54
C THR A 66 -9.66 36.88 3.03
N LEU A 67 -9.82 38.05 2.41
CA LEU A 67 -10.00 38.14 0.95
C LEU A 67 -8.72 37.79 0.18
N ASP A 68 -7.56 37.84 0.84
CA ASP A 68 -6.27 37.46 0.25
C ASP A 68 -5.90 35.98 0.43
N ARG A 69 -6.76 35.17 1.09
CA ARG A 69 -6.49 33.74 1.26
C ARG A 69 -6.53 33.02 -0.08
N SER A 70 -5.50 32.22 -0.32
CA SER A 70 -5.32 31.51 -1.59
C SER A 70 -6.28 30.33 -1.71
N MET A 71 -6.97 30.20 -2.85
CA MET A 71 -7.96 29.13 -3.10
C MET A 71 -7.45 27.70 -2.83
N PRO A 72 -6.22 27.30 -3.22
CA PRO A 72 -5.72 25.95 -2.94
C PRO A 72 -5.48 25.63 -1.46
N THR A 73 -5.53 26.64 -0.59
CA THR A 73 -5.35 26.48 0.87
C THR A 73 -6.68 26.38 1.62
N LEU A 74 -7.80 26.43 0.91
CA LEU A 74 -9.13 26.28 1.47
C LEU A 74 -9.49 24.80 1.59
N SER A 75 -10.23 24.44 2.64
CA SER A 75 -10.84 23.11 2.72
C SER A 75 -11.94 22.93 1.66
N GLY A 76 -12.36 21.69 1.43
CA GLY A 76 -13.49 21.38 0.55
C GLY A 76 -14.76 22.12 0.97
N GLY A 77 -15.11 22.02 2.26
CA GLY A 77 -16.25 22.73 2.85
C GLY A 77 -16.14 24.26 2.78
N GLU A 78 -14.96 24.83 3.01
CA GLU A 78 -14.73 26.28 2.83
C GLU A 78 -15.01 26.70 1.38
N SER A 79 -14.46 25.97 0.41
CA SER A 79 -14.65 26.24 -1.03
C SER A 79 -16.11 26.12 -1.46
N GLN A 80 -16.82 25.10 -0.95
CA GLN A 80 -18.24 24.88 -1.23
C GLN A 80 -19.11 26.01 -0.67
N ARG A 81 -18.85 26.45 0.58
CA ARG A 81 -19.58 27.57 1.19
C ARG A 81 -19.33 28.90 0.49
N ILE A 82 -18.10 29.16 -0.01
CA ILE A 82 -17.83 30.33 -0.86
C ILE A 82 -18.67 30.27 -2.14
N ARG A 83 -18.74 29.10 -2.78
CA ARG A 83 -19.58 28.92 -3.98
C ARG A 83 -21.05 29.16 -3.66
N LEU A 84 -21.56 28.62 -2.54
CA LEU A 84 -22.94 28.83 -2.08
C LEU A 84 -23.24 30.32 -1.84
N ALA A 85 -22.40 31.02 -1.07
CA ALA A 85 -22.55 32.46 -0.83
C ALA A 85 -22.57 33.26 -2.15
N GLY A 86 -21.73 32.87 -3.11
CA GLY A 86 -21.71 33.46 -4.45
C GLY A 86 -23.00 33.24 -5.25
N GLN A 87 -23.70 32.11 -5.04
CA GLN A 87 -25.00 31.85 -5.70
C GLN A 87 -26.14 32.60 -5.03
N VAL A 88 -26.20 32.61 -3.70
CA VAL A 88 -27.21 33.38 -2.94
C VAL A 88 -27.13 34.86 -3.31
N GLY A 89 -25.91 35.40 -3.46
CA GLY A 89 -25.71 36.80 -3.88
C GLY A 89 -26.19 37.14 -5.29
N ARG A 90 -26.37 36.16 -6.18
CA ARG A 90 -26.87 36.40 -7.56
C ARG A 90 -28.39 36.47 -7.66
N SER A 91 -29.12 36.13 -6.59
CA SER A 91 -30.59 36.17 -6.52
C SER A 91 -31.28 35.54 -7.74
N LEU A 92 -30.74 34.42 -8.23
CA LEU A 92 -31.36 33.66 -9.31
C LEU A 92 -32.66 33.01 -8.80
N THR A 93 -33.64 32.84 -9.68
CA THR A 93 -34.94 32.21 -9.38
C THR A 93 -35.21 31.13 -10.43
N GLY A 94 -35.99 30.10 -10.07
CA GLY A 94 -36.28 28.96 -10.95
C GLY A 94 -35.09 28.03 -11.21
N VAL A 95 -34.06 28.07 -10.36
CA VAL A 95 -32.87 27.21 -10.47
C VAL A 95 -33.02 25.97 -9.58
N LEU A 96 -32.57 24.81 -10.08
CA LEU A 96 -32.36 23.61 -9.28
C LEU A 96 -30.91 23.60 -8.77
N TYR A 97 -30.74 23.81 -7.47
CA TYR A 97 -29.46 23.66 -6.80
C TYR A 97 -29.33 22.24 -6.27
N VAL A 98 -28.30 21.52 -6.71
CA VAL A 98 -27.92 20.21 -6.18
C VAL A 98 -26.66 20.40 -5.35
N LEU A 99 -26.74 20.11 -4.05
CA LEU A 99 -25.62 20.22 -3.13
C LEU A 99 -25.31 18.86 -2.51
N ASP A 100 -24.03 18.56 -2.47
CA ASP A 100 -23.47 17.33 -1.92
C ASP A 100 -22.82 17.66 -0.56
N GLU A 101 -23.45 17.24 0.53
CA GLU A 101 -23.00 17.40 1.93
C GLU A 101 -22.41 18.77 2.29
N PRO A 102 -23.21 19.86 2.23
CA PRO A 102 -22.73 21.21 2.55
C PRO A 102 -22.29 21.39 4.02
N THR A 103 -22.60 20.44 4.92
CA THR A 103 -22.14 20.46 6.32
C THR A 103 -20.69 19.97 6.51
N ILE A 104 -20.01 19.48 5.47
CA ILE A 104 -18.63 19.00 5.59
C ILE A 104 -17.70 20.05 6.21
N GLY A 105 -16.92 19.62 7.20
CA GLY A 105 -15.99 20.45 7.95
C GLY A 105 -16.63 21.65 8.64
N LEU A 106 -17.95 21.60 8.89
CA LEU A 106 -18.70 22.60 9.64
C LEU A 106 -18.93 22.10 11.06
N HIS A 107 -18.69 22.98 12.03
CA HIS A 107 -18.99 22.68 13.41
C HIS A 107 -20.52 22.74 13.63
N PRO A 108 -21.14 21.85 14.43
CA PRO A 108 -22.60 21.80 14.59
C PRO A 108 -23.24 23.13 15.01
N ARG A 109 -22.53 23.94 15.82
CA ARG A 109 -22.90 25.34 16.15
C ARG A 109 -23.30 26.18 14.92
N ASP A 110 -22.60 26.01 13.81
CA ASP A 110 -22.75 26.83 12.61
C ASP A 110 -23.74 26.21 11.58
N ASN A 111 -24.24 24.99 11.83
CA ASN A 111 -25.25 24.33 10.97
C ASN A 111 -26.50 25.18 10.81
N GLY A 112 -27.00 25.79 11.89
CA GLY A 112 -28.18 26.66 11.85
C GLY A 112 -28.02 27.85 10.89
N ARG A 113 -26.81 28.39 10.73
CA ARG A 113 -26.52 29.49 9.79
C ARG A 113 -26.59 29.02 8.35
N LEU A 114 -26.00 27.85 8.07
CA LEU A 114 -26.06 27.22 6.75
C LEU A 114 -27.52 26.89 6.37
N LEU A 115 -28.27 26.29 7.29
CA LEU A 115 -29.69 25.97 7.10
C LEU A 115 -30.52 27.22 6.78
N SER A 116 -30.29 28.31 7.50
CA SER A 116 -30.96 29.60 7.24
C SER A 116 -30.65 30.12 5.83
N ALA A 117 -29.39 29.99 5.39
CA ALA A 117 -28.99 30.39 4.04
C ALA A 117 -29.63 29.51 2.95
N LEU A 118 -29.72 28.19 3.17
CA LEU A 118 -30.38 27.25 2.25
C LEU A 118 -31.89 27.50 2.17
N GLN A 119 -32.56 27.76 3.30
CA GLN A 119 -33.96 28.15 3.34
C GLN A 119 -34.20 29.44 2.58
N ARG A 120 -33.34 30.46 2.77
CA ARG A 120 -33.43 31.70 1.99
C ARG A 120 -33.27 31.45 0.49
N LEU A 121 -32.36 30.56 0.09
CA LEU A 121 -32.17 30.20 -1.32
C LEU A 121 -33.42 29.54 -1.91
N ARG A 122 -34.06 28.63 -1.16
CA ARG A 122 -35.34 28.00 -1.51
C ARG A 122 -36.46 29.04 -1.63
N ASP A 123 -36.60 29.92 -0.63
CA ASP A 123 -37.68 30.90 -0.52
C ASP A 123 -37.62 31.99 -1.60
N LEU A 124 -36.47 32.18 -2.26
CA LEU A 124 -36.34 32.99 -3.48
C LEU A 124 -37.06 32.38 -4.69
N GLY A 125 -37.65 31.19 -4.58
CA GLY A 125 -38.31 30.48 -5.68
C GLY A 125 -37.38 29.50 -6.40
N ASN A 126 -36.42 28.91 -5.68
CA ASN A 126 -35.53 27.87 -6.19
C ASN A 126 -35.87 26.52 -5.56
N THR A 127 -35.44 25.44 -6.22
CA THR A 127 -35.47 24.09 -5.64
C THR A 127 -34.08 23.74 -5.15
N VAL A 128 -33.97 23.29 -3.90
CA VAL A 128 -32.70 22.91 -3.28
C VAL A 128 -32.75 21.41 -2.98
N LEU A 129 -31.97 20.63 -3.72
CA LEU A 129 -31.77 19.20 -3.52
C LEU A 129 -30.46 18.98 -2.76
N LEU A 130 -30.55 18.31 -1.61
CA LEU A 130 -29.43 18.08 -0.70
C LEU A 130 -29.19 16.58 -0.58
N VAL A 131 -27.93 16.16 -0.73
CA VAL A 131 -27.44 14.86 -0.25
C VAL A 131 -26.80 15.13 1.10
N GLU A 132 -27.33 14.54 2.17
CA GLU A 132 -26.89 14.83 3.54
C GLU A 132 -27.07 13.64 4.48
N HIS A 133 -26.27 13.65 5.54
CA HIS A 133 -26.30 12.69 6.62
C HIS A 133 -26.44 13.35 8.00
N ASP A 134 -26.27 14.67 8.10
CA ASP A 134 -26.39 15.40 9.36
C ASP A 134 -27.83 15.39 9.91
N ARG A 135 -27.98 15.06 11.19
CA ARG A 135 -29.29 14.90 11.83
C ARG A 135 -30.10 16.21 11.85
N GLU A 136 -29.47 17.35 12.10
CA GLU A 136 -30.17 18.64 12.15
C GLU A 136 -30.68 19.03 10.77
N VAL A 137 -29.87 18.80 9.73
CA VAL A 137 -30.28 19.07 8.34
C VAL A 137 -31.42 18.17 7.90
N LEU A 138 -31.33 16.86 8.18
CA LEU A 138 -32.40 15.91 7.86
C LEU A 138 -33.71 16.25 8.57
N GLN A 139 -33.66 16.75 9.81
CA GLN A 139 -34.85 17.17 10.56
C GLN A 139 -35.45 18.49 10.05
N ALA A 140 -34.63 19.40 9.53
CA ALA A 140 -35.06 20.67 8.98
C ALA A 140 -35.60 20.60 7.54
N ALA A 141 -35.41 19.47 6.85
CA ALA A 141 -35.84 19.26 5.47
C ALA A 141 -37.38 19.26 5.32
N ASP A 142 -37.88 19.89 4.26
CA ASP A 142 -39.32 19.89 3.93
C ASP A 142 -39.80 18.48 3.52
N ARG A 143 -38.95 17.77 2.78
CA ARG A 143 -39.19 16.40 2.29
C ARG A 143 -37.86 15.66 2.25
N LEU A 144 -37.89 14.39 2.64
CA LEU A 144 -36.75 13.49 2.70
C LEU A 144 -37.05 12.27 1.81
N PHE A 145 -36.02 11.84 1.09
CA PHE A 145 -36.00 10.64 0.27
C PHE A 145 -34.89 9.74 0.79
N ASP A 146 -35.27 8.61 1.38
CA ASP A 146 -34.33 7.65 1.93
C ASP A 146 -34.03 6.58 0.88
N PHE A 147 -32.75 6.43 0.53
CA PHE A 147 -32.28 5.44 -0.43
C PHE A 147 -31.75 4.22 0.32
N GLY A 148 -32.08 3.02 -0.17
CA GLY A 148 -31.64 1.78 0.46
C GLY A 148 -32.16 0.53 -0.27
N PRO A 149 -32.30 -0.62 0.42
CA PRO A 149 -32.00 -0.86 1.85
C PRO A 149 -30.51 -1.00 2.20
N GLY A 150 -29.62 -1.15 1.22
CA GLY A 150 -28.17 -1.23 1.42
C GLY A 150 -27.39 -0.41 0.41
N ALA A 151 -26.06 -0.56 0.40
CA ALA A 151 -25.18 0.14 -0.54
C ALA A 151 -24.94 -0.65 -1.84
N GLY A 152 -24.51 0.06 -2.90
CA GLY A 152 -24.22 -0.51 -4.23
C GLY A 152 -25.43 -1.23 -4.84
N ARG A 153 -25.24 -2.49 -5.26
CA ARG A 153 -26.30 -3.31 -5.89
C ARG A 153 -27.51 -3.61 -5.01
N LEU A 154 -27.35 -3.49 -3.69
CA LEU A 154 -28.42 -3.69 -2.70
C LEU A 154 -29.18 -2.38 -2.42
N GLY A 155 -28.79 -1.28 -3.07
CA GLY A 155 -29.39 0.03 -2.95
C GLY A 155 -30.09 0.50 -4.23
N GLY A 156 -30.10 1.81 -4.45
CA GLY A 156 -30.64 2.43 -5.66
C GLY A 156 -32.18 2.52 -5.72
N SER A 157 -32.86 2.15 -4.63
CA SER A 157 -34.32 2.27 -4.50
C SER A 157 -34.68 3.23 -3.38
N VAL A 158 -35.76 4.00 -3.56
CA VAL A 158 -36.32 4.85 -2.50
C VAL A 158 -37.14 3.99 -1.55
N VAL A 159 -36.63 3.73 -0.35
CA VAL A 159 -37.26 2.87 0.67
C VAL A 159 -38.29 3.63 1.51
N ALA A 160 -38.08 4.94 1.68
CA ALA A 160 -39.03 5.82 2.33
C ALA A 160 -38.99 7.22 1.72
N GLU A 161 -40.15 7.85 1.68
CA GLU A 161 -40.34 9.19 1.18
C GLU A 161 -41.40 9.88 2.04
N GLY A 162 -41.16 11.14 2.38
CA GLY A 162 -42.11 11.95 3.14
C GLY A 162 -41.41 13.03 3.95
N THR A 163 -42.12 13.57 4.94
CA THR A 163 -41.51 14.47 5.92
C THR A 163 -40.60 13.70 6.89
N PRO A 164 -39.62 14.36 7.53
CA PRO A 164 -38.74 13.69 8.51
C PRO A 164 -39.50 12.97 9.63
N LYS A 165 -40.61 13.54 10.11
CA LYS A 165 -41.49 12.92 11.11
C LYS A 165 -42.19 11.66 10.59
N GLN A 166 -42.64 11.66 9.34
CA GLN A 166 -43.28 10.48 8.72
C GLN A 166 -42.28 9.33 8.56
N ILE A 167 -41.05 9.65 8.15
CA ILE A 167 -39.99 8.64 7.98
C ILE A 167 -39.53 8.08 9.33
N ALA A 168 -39.34 8.93 10.34
CA ALA A 168 -39.00 8.49 11.69
C ALA A 168 -40.04 7.53 12.29
N ASN A 169 -41.33 7.74 12.01
CA ASN A 169 -42.42 6.89 12.50
C ASN A 169 -42.61 5.59 11.69
N LYS A 170 -42.01 5.48 10.49
CA LYS A 170 -42.14 4.31 9.62
C LYS A 170 -41.34 3.15 10.18
N ARG A 171 -42.01 2.06 10.56
CA ARG A 171 -41.36 0.90 11.23
C ARG A 171 -40.62 -0.04 10.29
N SER A 172 -40.85 0.01 8.98
CA SER A 172 -40.30 -0.97 8.03
C SER A 172 -39.53 -0.29 6.88
N GLY A 173 -38.29 -0.75 6.67
CA GLY A 173 -37.51 -0.55 5.43
C GLY A 173 -36.53 0.63 5.40
N SER A 174 -36.66 1.62 6.29
CA SER A 174 -35.78 2.80 6.34
C SER A 174 -34.80 2.71 7.50
N LEU A 175 -33.51 2.60 7.20
CA LEU A 175 -32.44 2.61 8.20
C LEU A 175 -32.31 4.01 8.81
N THR A 176 -32.33 5.04 7.98
CA THR A 176 -32.30 6.45 8.40
C THR A 176 -33.44 6.76 9.39
N GLY A 177 -34.65 6.24 9.13
CA GLY A 177 -35.80 6.41 10.04
C GLY A 177 -35.60 5.77 11.42
N SER A 178 -34.88 4.65 11.51
CA SER A 178 -34.54 4.01 12.80
C SER A 178 -33.63 4.90 13.65
N TYR A 179 -32.63 5.54 13.04
CA TYR A 179 -31.74 6.49 13.73
C TYR A 179 -32.45 7.81 14.09
N LEU A 180 -33.26 8.37 13.18
CA LEU A 180 -34.01 9.60 13.45
C LEU A 180 -35.01 9.45 14.61
N SER A 181 -35.62 8.27 14.74
CA SER A 181 -36.55 7.96 15.83
C SER A 181 -35.89 7.49 17.13
N GLY A 182 -34.56 7.30 17.14
CA GLY A 182 -33.82 6.79 18.30
C GLY A 182 -34.06 5.30 18.59
N ARG A 183 -34.63 4.54 17.64
CA ARG A 183 -34.73 3.08 17.72
C ARG A 183 -33.36 2.43 17.64
N GLU A 184 -32.52 2.97 16.76
CA GLU A 184 -31.09 2.67 16.66
C GLU A 184 -30.29 3.91 17.06
N SER A 185 -29.13 3.69 17.67
CA SER A 185 -28.23 4.76 18.11
C SER A 185 -26.84 4.19 18.35
N ILE A 186 -25.80 4.97 18.09
CA ILE A 186 -24.44 4.61 18.49
C ILE A 186 -24.36 4.72 20.03
N PRO A 187 -24.02 3.64 20.76
CA PRO A 187 -23.97 3.66 22.22
C PRO A 187 -22.78 4.46 22.75
N VAL A 188 -22.91 4.99 23.96
CA VAL A 188 -21.78 5.56 24.70
C VAL A 188 -21.06 4.41 25.44
N PRO A 189 -19.72 4.35 25.40
CA PRO A 189 -18.96 3.30 26.10
C PRO A 189 -19.25 3.28 27.60
N THR A 190 -19.51 2.10 28.15
CA THR A 190 -19.74 1.88 29.59
C THR A 190 -18.52 2.24 30.45
N ALA A 191 -17.32 1.96 29.94
CA ALA A 191 -16.05 2.34 30.55
C ALA A 191 -15.12 2.94 29.49
N ARG A 192 -14.37 3.98 29.87
CA ARG A 192 -13.32 4.59 29.04
C ARG A 192 -11.96 4.03 29.42
N ARG A 193 -11.02 3.99 28.47
CA ARG A 193 -9.67 3.37 28.64
C ARG A 193 -8.71 4.18 29.54
N ILE A 194 -9.17 5.30 30.08
CA ILE A 194 -8.41 6.19 30.96
C ILE A 194 -9.09 6.19 32.32
N ALA A 195 -8.35 5.84 33.38
CA ALA A 195 -8.82 6.01 34.75
C ALA A 195 -8.93 7.51 35.07
N GLY A 196 -10.10 7.92 35.57
CA GLY A 196 -10.46 9.32 35.77
C GLY A 196 -9.47 10.10 36.63
N ASN A 197 -8.57 10.86 35.98
CA ASN A 197 -8.03 12.08 36.56
C ASN A 197 -9.05 13.19 36.33
N ASP A 198 -9.95 13.34 37.30
CA ASP A 198 -11.05 14.32 37.36
C ASP A 198 -10.56 15.78 37.59
N SER A 199 -9.37 16.15 37.12
CA SER A 199 -8.88 17.54 37.21
C SER A 199 -8.93 18.22 35.83
N PRO A 200 -9.87 19.18 35.60
CA PRO A 200 -9.99 19.90 34.33
C PRO A 200 -8.87 20.92 34.12
N THR A 201 -8.03 21.19 35.12
CA THR A 201 -6.98 22.20 35.08
C THR A 201 -5.87 21.87 36.08
N SER A 202 -4.80 21.20 35.61
CA SER A 202 -3.54 20.95 36.34
C SER A 202 -3.65 20.14 37.65
N PRO A 203 -2.57 19.44 38.04
CA PRO A 203 -2.15 19.61 39.43
C PRO A 203 -0.63 19.69 39.55
N ALA A 204 -0.14 20.88 39.90
CA ALA A 204 1.10 21.01 40.65
C ALA A 204 0.73 21.06 42.15
N ALA A 205 0.84 19.93 42.85
CA ALA A 205 1.15 19.88 44.29
C ALA A 205 1.25 18.41 44.76
N LYS A 206 2.41 18.06 45.32
CA LYS A 206 2.64 16.82 46.06
C LYS A 206 1.76 16.78 47.32
N SER A 207 1.10 15.66 47.57
CA SER A 207 0.68 15.27 48.92
C SER A 207 0.64 13.74 49.02
N ARG A 208 1.37 13.22 50.00
CA ARG A 208 1.42 11.80 50.39
C ARG A 208 0.33 11.51 51.42
N SER A 209 -0.52 10.53 51.18
CA SER A 209 -1.20 9.75 52.25
C SER A 209 -1.67 8.42 51.65
N ARG A 210 -0.96 7.33 51.95
CA ARG A 210 -1.31 6.26 52.93
C ARG A 210 -2.44 5.34 52.47
N ALA A 211 -2.05 4.07 52.40
CA ALA A 211 -2.78 2.90 51.94
C ALA A 211 -4.03 2.56 52.74
N ASP A 212 -5.00 1.94 52.07
CA ASP A 212 -5.67 0.77 52.64
C ASP A 212 -6.17 -0.20 51.55
N ASN A 213 -6.21 -1.49 51.91
CA ASN A 213 -6.35 -2.66 51.03
C ASN A 213 -7.81 -3.07 50.75
N GLY A 214 -8.03 -3.65 49.57
CA GLY A 214 -8.94 -4.80 49.38
C GLY A 214 -10.14 -4.58 48.45
N ASP A 215 -10.08 -5.11 47.22
CA ASP A 215 -10.89 -6.25 46.77
C ASP A 215 -10.45 -6.70 45.35
N GLN A 216 -10.37 -8.01 45.12
CA GLN A 216 -9.89 -8.64 43.89
C GLN A 216 -11.10 -9.17 43.09
N SER A 217 -11.54 -8.45 42.06
CA SER A 217 -12.18 -9.06 40.87
C SER A 217 -12.38 -8.03 39.75
N SER A 218 -12.07 -8.43 38.52
CA SER A 218 -11.98 -7.67 37.25
C SER A 218 -10.72 -6.81 37.10
N GLU A 219 -9.72 -7.33 36.38
CA GLU A 219 -8.57 -6.53 35.96
C GLU A 219 -9.02 -5.47 34.92
N PRO A 220 -8.90 -4.17 35.21
CA PRO A 220 -9.01 -3.12 34.21
C PRO A 220 -7.70 -3.11 33.40
N LEU A 221 -7.80 -3.03 32.07
CA LEU A 221 -6.68 -2.71 31.19
C LEU A 221 -5.95 -1.47 31.76
N ALA A 222 -4.64 -1.62 32.04
CA ALA A 222 -3.82 -0.63 32.71
C ALA A 222 -4.01 0.79 32.13
N ALA A 223 -4.31 1.76 32.99
CA ALA A 223 -4.43 3.17 32.61
C ALA A 223 -3.17 3.63 31.87
N SER A 224 -3.32 4.32 30.73
CA SER A 224 -2.17 4.82 29.96
C SER A 224 -1.44 5.92 30.74
N GLU A 225 -0.36 5.58 31.44
CA GLU A 225 0.54 6.58 32.06
C GLU A 225 1.40 7.32 31.02
N GLN A 226 1.35 6.92 29.75
CA GLN A 226 2.18 7.43 28.67
C GLN A 226 1.46 8.49 27.85
N TRP A 227 2.13 9.62 27.61
CA TRP A 227 1.59 10.79 26.92
C TRP A 227 2.48 11.21 25.76
N LEU A 228 1.86 11.64 24.66
CA LEU A 228 2.49 12.39 23.58
C LEU A 228 2.22 13.88 23.80
N GLU A 229 3.26 14.69 23.89
CA GLU A 229 3.14 16.11 24.20
C GLU A 229 3.82 16.97 23.13
N LEU A 230 3.05 17.87 22.52
CA LEU A 230 3.54 18.89 21.59
C LEU A 230 3.42 20.24 22.29
N LEU A 231 4.55 20.84 22.64
CA LEU A 231 4.61 22.06 23.43
C LEU A 231 4.91 23.28 22.55
N GLY A 232 4.20 24.38 22.81
CA GLY A 232 4.42 25.68 22.21
C GLY A 232 4.15 25.77 20.71
N ALA A 233 3.12 25.07 20.20
CA ALA A 233 2.75 25.13 18.80
C ALA A 233 2.26 26.55 18.43
N SER A 234 2.83 27.13 17.36
CA SER A 234 2.60 28.53 16.94
C SER A 234 2.37 28.68 15.44
N HIS A 235 2.02 27.59 14.76
CA HIS A 235 1.74 27.61 13.34
C HIS A 235 0.41 28.32 13.02
N HIS A 236 0.40 29.22 12.04
CA HIS A 236 -0.77 30.04 11.66
C HIS A 236 -1.39 30.82 12.82
N ASN A 237 -2.62 30.48 13.24
CA ASN A 237 -3.35 31.18 14.29
C ASN A 237 -3.13 30.57 15.69
N LEU A 238 -2.31 29.51 15.82
CA LEU A 238 -2.01 28.88 17.11
C LEU A 238 -1.23 29.82 18.04
N ARG A 239 -1.63 29.89 19.30
CA ARG A 239 -1.10 30.83 20.30
C ARG A 239 -0.23 30.11 21.34
N ASN A 240 0.92 29.59 20.91
CA ASN A 240 1.86 28.85 21.75
C ASN A 240 1.15 27.71 22.53
N THR A 241 0.45 26.88 21.79
CA THR A 241 -0.48 25.87 22.32
C THR A 241 0.25 24.60 22.74
N ASP A 242 -0.05 24.11 23.94
CA ASP A 242 0.49 22.86 24.49
C ASP A 242 -0.56 21.74 24.37
N LEU A 243 -0.34 20.80 23.45
CA LEU A 243 -1.21 19.65 23.21
C LEU A 243 -0.69 18.42 23.96
N ARG A 244 -1.58 17.70 24.65
CA ARG A 244 -1.28 16.42 25.31
C ARG A 244 -2.27 15.35 24.87
N ILE A 245 -1.75 14.22 24.39
CA ILE A 245 -2.53 13.07 23.91
C ILE A 245 -2.16 11.84 24.73
N PRO A 246 -3.11 11.19 25.42
CA PRO A 246 -2.86 9.91 26.10
C PRO A 246 -2.68 8.79 25.07
N LEU A 247 -1.62 7.99 25.20
CA LEU A 247 -1.35 6.89 24.28
C LEU A 247 -2.25 5.68 24.53
N SER A 248 -2.47 4.84 23.53
CA SER A 248 -3.36 3.67 23.60
C SER A 248 -4.83 4.02 23.83
N THR A 249 -5.27 5.19 23.33
CA THR A 249 -6.64 5.68 23.48
C THR A 249 -7.20 6.20 22.16
N LEU A 250 -8.52 6.34 22.09
CA LEU A 250 -9.19 7.10 21.04
C LEU A 250 -9.30 8.57 21.48
N THR A 251 -8.47 9.43 20.91
CA THR A 251 -8.48 10.88 21.18
C THR A 251 -9.17 11.65 20.04
N CYS A 252 -10.14 12.49 20.38
CA CYS A 252 -10.86 13.33 19.43
C CYS A 252 -10.44 14.80 19.56
N ILE A 253 -10.00 15.40 18.45
CA ILE A 253 -9.66 16.82 18.36
C ILE A 253 -10.88 17.56 17.78
N THR A 254 -11.49 18.41 18.58
CA THR A 254 -12.76 19.10 18.28
C THR A 254 -12.59 20.62 18.29
N GLY A 255 -13.66 21.35 18.01
CA GLY A 255 -13.68 22.81 18.03
C GLY A 255 -14.09 23.44 16.70
N VAL A 256 -14.45 24.72 16.72
CA VAL A 256 -15.07 25.42 15.58
C VAL A 256 -14.21 25.45 14.31
N SER A 257 -14.83 25.55 13.13
CA SER A 257 -14.10 25.62 11.85
C SER A 257 -13.17 26.84 11.83
N GLY A 258 -11.90 26.65 11.49
CA GLY A 258 -10.89 27.71 11.59
C GLY A 258 -10.27 27.93 12.98
N SER A 259 -10.58 27.12 14.00
CA SER A 259 -9.95 27.21 15.33
C SER A 259 -8.46 26.83 15.37
N GLY A 260 -7.97 26.11 14.35
CA GLY A 260 -6.57 25.68 14.23
C GLY A 260 -6.33 24.17 14.32
N LYS A 261 -7.38 23.33 14.26
CA LYS A 261 -7.29 21.85 14.36
C LYS A 261 -6.27 21.24 13.39
N SER A 262 -6.44 21.46 12.09
CA SER A 262 -5.53 20.92 11.06
C SER A 262 -4.13 21.54 11.16
N SER A 263 -4.01 22.82 11.55
CA SER A 263 -2.71 23.46 11.82
C SER A 263 -1.94 22.77 12.95
N LEU A 264 -2.64 22.37 14.01
CA LEU A 264 -2.06 21.71 15.18
C LEU A 264 -1.70 20.25 14.86
N VAL A 265 -2.64 19.48 14.32
CA VAL A 265 -2.49 18.03 14.11
C VAL A 265 -1.75 17.73 12.81
N MET A 266 -2.28 18.17 11.66
CA MET A 266 -1.79 17.75 10.34
C MET A 266 -0.52 18.50 9.92
N ASN A 267 -0.40 19.79 10.25
CA ASN A 267 0.74 20.61 9.81
C ASN A 267 1.89 20.68 10.83
N THR A 268 1.61 20.41 12.11
CA THR A 268 2.61 20.51 13.19
C THR A 268 2.91 19.16 13.83
N LEU A 269 1.94 18.50 14.47
CA LEU A 269 2.15 17.22 15.16
C LEU A 269 2.61 16.12 14.20
N ALA A 270 1.87 15.91 13.10
CA ALA A 270 2.12 14.80 12.18
C ALA A 270 3.53 14.86 11.54
N PRO A 271 3.96 16.00 10.97
CA PRO A 271 5.30 16.10 10.39
C PRO A 271 6.39 16.09 11.47
N ALA A 272 6.12 16.59 12.69
CA ALA A 272 7.09 16.57 13.78
C ALA A 272 7.38 15.14 14.27
N VAL A 273 6.33 14.33 14.46
CA VAL A 273 6.46 12.91 14.82
C VAL A 273 7.10 12.13 13.67
N ALA A 274 6.61 12.30 12.44
CA ALA A 274 7.14 11.59 11.28
C ALA A 274 8.63 11.89 11.03
N ARG A 275 9.05 13.15 11.21
CA ARG A 275 10.46 13.55 11.10
C ARG A 275 11.32 12.92 12.20
N ARG A 276 10.82 12.85 13.43
CA ARG A 276 11.55 12.24 14.56
C ARG A 276 11.66 10.71 14.45
N LEU A 277 10.72 10.08 13.76
CA LEU A 277 10.77 8.67 13.37
C LEU A 277 11.55 8.41 12.06
N ASN A 278 12.20 9.43 11.47
CA ASN A 278 12.93 9.36 10.20
C ASN A 278 12.08 8.89 8.99
N LEU A 279 10.78 9.19 8.98
CA LEU A 279 9.84 8.78 7.93
C LEU A 279 9.63 9.86 6.85
N THR A 280 9.96 11.12 7.11
CA THR A 280 9.76 12.23 6.17
C THR A 280 10.79 13.34 6.34
N THR A 281 10.96 14.14 5.28
CA THR A 281 11.77 15.38 5.26
C THR A 281 10.93 16.65 5.36
N VAL A 282 9.59 16.53 5.38
CA VAL A 282 8.69 17.68 5.47
C VAL A 282 8.92 18.43 6.77
N ALA A 283 9.07 19.76 6.68
CA ALA A 283 9.27 20.61 7.85
C ALA A 283 7.95 20.77 8.60
N PRO A 284 7.90 20.46 9.92
CA PRO A 284 6.73 20.77 10.74
C PRO A 284 6.56 22.28 10.90
N GLY A 285 5.32 22.71 11.18
CA GLY A 285 5.05 24.06 11.69
C GLY A 285 5.87 24.37 12.96
N PRO A 286 6.03 25.65 13.33
CA PRO A 286 6.83 26.03 14.50
C PRO A 286 6.21 25.50 15.81
N PHE A 287 7.04 24.84 16.61
CA PHE A 287 6.74 24.38 17.97
C PHE A 287 8.02 24.43 18.82
N ARG A 288 7.89 24.38 20.15
CA ARG A 288 9.03 24.45 21.08
C ARG A 288 9.65 23.07 21.32
N GLU A 289 8.85 22.09 21.70
CA GLU A 289 9.34 20.77 22.11
C GLU A 289 8.30 19.67 21.81
N LEU A 290 8.78 18.46 21.52
CA LEU A 290 7.95 17.27 21.33
C LEU A 290 8.47 16.13 22.22
N ARG A 291 7.61 15.60 23.10
CA ARG A 291 7.94 14.55 24.09
C ARG A 291 7.05 13.32 23.92
N GLY A 292 7.53 12.15 24.35
CA GLY A 292 6.77 10.89 24.33
C GLY A 292 6.74 10.17 22.98
N VAL A 293 7.57 10.60 22.02
CA VAL A 293 7.67 9.98 20.68
C VAL A 293 8.36 8.61 20.75
N GLU A 294 9.23 8.41 21.73
CA GLU A 294 9.90 7.15 22.02
C GLU A 294 8.94 5.98 22.29
N HIS A 295 7.70 6.26 22.68
CA HIS A 295 6.66 5.24 22.86
C HIS A 295 6.04 4.79 21.52
N LEU A 296 6.27 5.52 20.43
CA LEU A 296 5.73 5.24 19.11
C LEU A 296 6.78 4.58 18.20
N SER A 297 6.39 3.54 17.46
CA SER A 297 7.23 2.91 16.43
C SER A 297 6.91 3.42 15.02
N LYS A 298 5.68 3.89 14.79
CA LYS A 298 5.18 4.28 13.47
C LYS A 298 4.10 5.34 13.61
N ILE A 299 3.98 6.20 12.61
CA ILE A 299 2.83 7.10 12.41
C ILE A 299 2.17 6.77 11.07
N VAL A 300 0.85 6.78 11.06
CA VAL A 300 0.00 6.58 9.88
C VAL A 300 -0.93 7.79 9.78
N ILE A 301 -0.88 8.47 8.64
CA ILE A 301 -1.70 9.66 8.37
C ILE A 301 -2.71 9.27 7.29
N VAL A 302 -4.00 9.42 7.59
CA VAL A 302 -5.10 9.08 6.69
C VAL A 302 -5.88 10.36 6.36
N ASP A 303 -5.49 11.01 5.28
CA ASP A 303 -6.12 12.23 4.76
C ASP A 303 -7.22 11.92 3.71
N GLN A 304 -8.02 12.94 3.40
CA GLN A 304 -9.09 12.88 2.40
C GLN A 304 -8.61 13.07 0.95
N ASN A 305 -7.30 13.18 0.73
CA ASN A 305 -6.76 13.35 -0.62
C ASN A 305 -7.12 12.14 -1.50
N PRO A 306 -7.34 12.30 -2.81
CA PRO A 306 -7.61 11.17 -3.69
C PRO A 306 -6.50 10.12 -3.61
N ILE A 307 -6.86 8.83 -3.66
CA ILE A 307 -5.89 7.72 -3.69
C ILE A 307 -4.95 7.83 -4.90
N GLY A 308 -5.51 8.23 -6.04
CA GLY A 308 -4.79 8.41 -7.28
C GLY A 308 -5.67 9.12 -8.30
N ASN A 309 -5.02 9.83 -9.22
CA ASN A 309 -5.69 10.64 -10.23
C ASN A 309 -5.92 9.89 -11.55
N THR A 310 -5.63 8.58 -11.59
CA THR A 310 -5.72 7.74 -12.79
C THR A 310 -6.62 6.52 -12.55
N PRO A 311 -7.34 6.03 -13.57
CA PRO A 311 -8.11 4.78 -13.51
C PRO A 311 -7.28 3.52 -13.20
N ALA A 312 -5.96 3.62 -13.34
CA ALA A 312 -5.01 2.57 -12.97
C ALA A 312 -4.94 2.33 -11.45
N SER A 313 -5.30 3.34 -10.65
CA SER A 313 -5.42 3.22 -9.20
C SER A 313 -6.83 2.76 -8.85
N ASN A 314 -6.96 1.74 -8.02
CA ASN A 314 -8.25 1.17 -7.59
C ASN A 314 -8.10 0.48 -6.21
N PRO A 315 -9.20 0.09 -5.54
CA PRO A 315 -9.13 -0.55 -4.23
C PRO A 315 -8.20 -1.78 -4.19
N ALA A 316 -8.20 -2.61 -5.24
CA ALA A 316 -7.41 -3.83 -5.27
C ALA A 316 -5.89 -3.57 -5.37
N THR A 317 -5.49 -2.58 -6.19
CA THR A 317 -4.08 -2.19 -6.32
C THR A 317 -3.57 -1.46 -5.09
N TYR A 318 -4.40 -0.59 -4.50
CA TYR A 318 -3.98 0.21 -3.34
C TYR A 318 -3.80 -0.64 -2.07
N THR A 319 -4.72 -1.57 -1.81
CA THR A 319 -4.61 -2.51 -0.68
C THR A 319 -3.54 -3.59 -0.89
N GLY A 320 -2.99 -3.71 -2.12
CA GLY A 320 -2.01 -4.75 -2.48
C GLY A 320 -2.62 -6.14 -2.69
N VAL A 321 -3.93 -6.33 -2.45
CA VAL A 321 -4.61 -7.62 -2.64
C VAL A 321 -4.53 -8.10 -4.09
N PHE A 322 -4.44 -7.18 -5.05
CA PHE A 322 -4.35 -7.52 -6.47
C PHE A 322 -3.08 -8.31 -6.81
N ASP A 323 -1.98 -8.11 -6.09
CA ASP A 323 -0.74 -8.86 -6.31
C ASP A 323 -0.91 -10.34 -5.98
N HIS A 324 -1.63 -10.63 -4.89
CA HIS A 324 -1.97 -11.98 -4.49
C HIS A 324 -2.96 -12.63 -5.46
N ILE A 325 -3.94 -11.87 -5.96
CA ILE A 325 -4.88 -12.35 -6.99
C ILE A 325 -4.13 -12.68 -8.28
N ARG A 326 -3.22 -11.82 -8.76
CA ARG A 326 -2.43 -12.08 -9.97
C ARG A 326 -1.55 -13.33 -9.85
N GLU A 327 -0.93 -13.53 -8.69
CA GLU A 327 -0.14 -14.73 -8.41
C GLU A 327 -1.01 -16.00 -8.39
N LEU A 328 -2.23 -15.91 -7.86
CA LEU A 328 -3.21 -17.01 -7.89
C LEU A 328 -3.59 -17.38 -9.34
N PHE A 329 -3.93 -16.39 -10.17
CA PHE A 329 -4.29 -16.62 -11.58
C PHE A 329 -3.13 -17.24 -12.39
N CYS A 330 -1.89 -16.88 -12.09
CA CYS A 330 -0.69 -17.49 -12.69
C CYS A 330 -0.60 -19.01 -12.45
N ARG A 331 -1.20 -19.52 -11.37
CA ARG A 331 -1.12 -20.93 -10.97
C ARG A 331 -2.26 -21.78 -11.54
N MET A 332 -3.23 -21.16 -12.21
CA MET A 332 -4.31 -21.88 -12.87
C MET A 332 -3.78 -22.78 -14.00
N PRO A 333 -4.37 -23.97 -14.23
CA PRO A 333 -3.92 -24.88 -15.28
C PRO A 333 -3.84 -24.19 -16.65
N GLU A 334 -4.86 -23.42 -17.02
CA GLU A 334 -4.94 -22.69 -18.28
C GLU A 334 -3.80 -21.66 -18.42
N ALA A 335 -3.45 -20.98 -17.33
CA ALA A 335 -2.34 -20.02 -17.30
C ALA A 335 -0.99 -20.74 -17.44
N LYS A 336 -0.78 -21.87 -16.74
CA LYS A 336 0.43 -22.69 -16.84
C LYS A 336 0.63 -23.21 -18.25
N VAL A 337 -0.42 -23.70 -18.90
CA VAL A 337 -0.41 -24.19 -20.29
C VAL A 337 0.05 -23.10 -21.24
N ARG A 338 -0.49 -21.88 -21.09
CA ARG A 338 -0.11 -20.73 -21.92
C ARG A 338 1.17 -20.02 -21.50
N GLY A 339 1.80 -20.41 -20.39
CA GLY A 339 3.02 -19.80 -19.89
C GLY A 339 2.81 -18.38 -19.34
N PHE A 340 1.58 -18.05 -18.93
CA PHE A 340 1.27 -16.75 -18.38
C PHE A 340 1.90 -16.58 -17.00
N THR A 341 2.56 -15.44 -16.80
CA THR A 341 3.11 -15.02 -15.52
C THR A 341 2.17 -14.03 -14.84
N ALA A 342 2.41 -13.73 -13.55
CA ALA A 342 1.69 -12.65 -12.85
C ALA A 342 1.78 -11.28 -13.56
N GLY A 343 2.77 -11.08 -14.44
CA GLY A 343 2.91 -9.89 -15.29
C GLY A 343 1.83 -9.79 -16.37
N ARG A 344 1.41 -10.92 -16.98
CA ARG A 344 0.32 -10.96 -17.99
C ARG A 344 -1.00 -10.48 -17.40
N PHE A 345 -1.24 -10.84 -16.14
CA PHE A 345 -2.43 -10.46 -15.38
C PHE A 345 -2.35 -9.03 -14.79
N SER A 346 -1.32 -8.26 -15.08
CA SER A 346 -1.24 -6.85 -14.67
C SER A 346 -1.75 -5.95 -15.79
N PHE A 347 -2.81 -5.18 -15.55
CA PHE A 347 -3.29 -4.18 -16.50
C PHE A 347 -2.30 -3.00 -16.68
N ASN A 348 -1.35 -2.82 -15.76
CA ASN A 348 -0.32 -1.78 -15.84
C ASN A 348 0.90 -2.17 -16.70
N ARG A 349 0.99 -3.42 -17.17
CA ARG A 349 2.11 -3.90 -17.99
C ARG A 349 1.63 -4.38 -19.35
N ALA A 350 2.43 -4.09 -20.38
CA ALA A 350 2.21 -4.63 -21.70
C ALA A 350 2.27 -6.18 -21.68
N GLY A 351 1.43 -6.82 -22.50
CA GLY A 351 1.32 -8.27 -22.60
C GLY A 351 -0.13 -8.74 -22.55
N GLY A 352 -0.81 -8.58 -21.41
CA GLY A 352 -2.20 -9.05 -21.25
C GLY A 352 -3.25 -7.96 -21.19
N ARG A 353 -2.84 -6.70 -20.98
CA ARG A 353 -3.73 -5.54 -20.98
C ARG A 353 -4.31 -5.26 -22.38
N CYS A 354 -5.39 -4.50 -22.43
CA CYS A 354 -5.89 -3.91 -23.68
C CYS A 354 -4.96 -2.76 -24.09
N ASP A 355 -4.45 -2.80 -25.31
CA ASP A 355 -3.48 -1.81 -25.81
C ASP A 355 -4.14 -0.46 -26.14
N ASP A 356 -5.38 -0.46 -26.63
CA ASP A 356 -6.12 0.77 -27.02
C ASP A 356 -6.43 1.71 -25.86
N CYS A 357 -6.59 1.18 -24.65
CA CYS A 357 -6.75 1.98 -23.43
C CYS A 357 -5.54 1.85 -22.49
N GLU A 358 -4.47 1.19 -22.94
CA GLU A 358 -3.28 0.88 -22.14
C GLU A 358 -3.60 0.23 -20.76
N GLY A 359 -4.68 -0.56 -20.69
CA GLY A 359 -5.16 -1.19 -19.46
C GLY A 359 -5.96 -0.29 -18.49
N MET A 360 -6.22 0.97 -18.84
CA MET A 360 -7.07 1.87 -18.06
C MET A 360 -8.55 1.43 -18.04
N GLY A 361 -9.00 0.71 -19.07
CA GLY A 361 -10.42 0.36 -19.30
C GLY A 361 -11.28 1.54 -19.77
N GLN A 362 -10.74 2.76 -19.69
CA GLN A 362 -11.38 4.01 -20.07
C GLN A 362 -10.39 4.87 -20.87
N GLN A 363 -10.92 5.73 -21.74
CA GLN A 363 -10.16 6.73 -22.49
C GLN A 363 -10.54 8.12 -21.98
N LYS A 364 -9.52 8.97 -21.80
CA LYS A 364 -9.72 10.35 -21.35
C LYS A 364 -10.08 11.22 -22.55
N ILE A 365 -11.22 11.88 -22.51
CA ILE A 365 -11.64 12.88 -23.48
C ILE A 365 -11.40 14.25 -22.88
N GLU A 366 -10.55 15.04 -23.53
CA GLU A 366 -10.30 16.43 -23.14
C GLU A 366 -11.46 17.32 -23.58
N MET A 367 -11.95 18.15 -22.66
CA MET A 367 -13.07 19.06 -22.89
C MET A 367 -12.59 20.51 -22.71
N HIS A 368 -12.89 21.40 -23.65
CA HIS A 368 -12.34 22.77 -23.62
C HIS A 368 -12.86 23.66 -22.48
N PHE A 369 -14.11 23.46 -22.04
CA PHE A 369 -14.77 24.30 -21.01
C PHE A 369 -15.37 23.50 -19.85
N LEU A 370 -15.45 22.18 -19.99
CA LEU A 370 -15.93 21.26 -18.97
C LEU A 370 -14.75 20.45 -18.43
N PRO A 371 -14.85 19.88 -17.22
CA PRO A 371 -13.85 18.95 -16.74
C PRO A 371 -13.70 17.76 -17.70
N ASP A 372 -12.48 17.28 -17.87
CA ASP A 372 -12.20 16.10 -18.69
C ASP A 372 -13.01 14.89 -18.22
N VAL A 373 -13.49 14.09 -19.17
CA VAL A 373 -14.36 12.95 -18.89
C VAL A 373 -13.67 11.66 -19.30
N TRP A 374 -13.79 10.64 -18.46
CA TRP A 374 -13.35 9.29 -18.77
C TRP A 374 -14.51 8.52 -19.38
N VAL A 375 -14.34 8.06 -20.63
CA VAL A 375 -15.34 7.26 -21.34
C VAL A 375 -14.87 5.82 -21.43
N GLU A 376 -15.78 4.86 -21.36
CA GLU A 376 -15.47 3.45 -21.47
C GLU A 376 -14.76 3.13 -22.80
N CYS A 377 -13.71 2.31 -22.73
CA CYS A 377 -12.96 1.90 -23.92
C CYS A 377 -13.85 1.03 -24.85
N PRO A 378 -14.01 1.39 -26.13
CA PRO A 378 -14.87 0.64 -27.05
C PRO A 378 -14.34 -0.77 -27.35
N THR A 379 -13.03 -0.97 -27.27
CA THR A 379 -12.37 -2.24 -27.63
C THR A 379 -12.51 -3.29 -26.54
N CYS A 380 -12.18 -2.95 -25.29
CA CYS A 380 -12.26 -3.90 -24.18
C CYS A 380 -13.57 -3.82 -23.38
N ARG A 381 -14.41 -2.80 -23.62
CA ARG A 381 -15.66 -2.55 -22.86
C ARG A 381 -15.42 -2.55 -21.35
N GLY A 382 -14.49 -1.72 -20.91
CA GLY A 382 -14.11 -1.59 -19.50
C GLY A 382 -13.29 -2.76 -18.92
N LYS A 383 -13.13 -3.89 -19.63
CA LYS A 383 -12.48 -5.09 -19.08
C LYS A 383 -10.97 -4.98 -18.83
N ARG A 384 -10.30 -3.95 -19.33
CA ARG A 384 -8.85 -3.67 -19.17
C ARG A 384 -7.88 -4.70 -19.79
N TYR A 385 -8.34 -5.88 -20.19
CA TYR A 385 -7.52 -6.98 -20.71
C TYR A 385 -7.91 -7.39 -22.12
N ASN A 386 -6.98 -8.03 -22.82
CA ASN A 386 -7.25 -8.69 -24.09
C ASN A 386 -7.99 -10.02 -23.89
N THR A 387 -8.68 -10.48 -24.94
CA THR A 387 -9.53 -11.69 -24.91
C THR A 387 -8.75 -12.93 -24.47
N GLU A 388 -7.49 -13.07 -24.89
CA GLU A 388 -6.63 -14.20 -24.52
C GLU A 388 -6.41 -14.30 -23.01
N THR A 389 -6.18 -13.18 -22.33
CA THR A 389 -5.95 -13.15 -20.88
C THR A 389 -7.22 -13.50 -20.11
N LEU A 390 -8.40 -13.10 -20.63
CA LEU A 390 -9.71 -13.34 -20.02
C LEU A 390 -10.17 -14.79 -20.08
N THR A 391 -9.52 -15.63 -20.89
CA THR A 391 -9.88 -17.06 -20.96
C THR A 391 -9.46 -17.85 -19.73
N VAL A 392 -8.50 -17.36 -18.94
CA VAL A 392 -8.09 -18.01 -17.68
C VAL A 392 -9.11 -17.70 -16.59
N ARG A 393 -9.63 -18.75 -15.94
CA ARG A 393 -10.69 -18.62 -14.93
C ARG A 393 -10.30 -19.24 -13.59
N PHE A 394 -10.73 -18.59 -12.51
CA PHE A 394 -10.72 -19.14 -11.15
C PHE A 394 -12.16 -19.21 -10.64
N SER A 395 -12.61 -20.41 -10.23
CA SER A 395 -13.99 -20.64 -9.78
C SER A 395 -15.05 -20.13 -10.78
N GLY A 396 -14.76 -20.22 -12.08
CA GLY A 396 -15.64 -19.75 -13.16
C GLY A 396 -15.48 -18.28 -13.57
N PHE A 397 -14.74 -17.47 -12.80
CA PHE A 397 -14.54 -16.03 -13.03
C PHE A 397 -13.19 -15.73 -13.68
N SER A 398 -13.19 -14.86 -14.68
CA SER A 398 -11.96 -14.29 -15.24
C SER A 398 -11.39 -13.19 -14.33
N ILE A 399 -10.17 -12.75 -14.59
CA ILE A 399 -9.56 -11.67 -13.79
C ILE A 399 -10.32 -10.34 -13.90
N ALA A 400 -10.95 -10.05 -15.04
CA ALA A 400 -11.79 -8.87 -15.18
C ALA A 400 -13.08 -9.01 -14.36
N ASP A 401 -13.69 -10.20 -14.35
CA ASP A 401 -14.90 -10.44 -13.54
C ASP A 401 -14.59 -10.31 -12.03
N VAL A 402 -13.37 -10.69 -11.61
CA VAL A 402 -12.88 -10.48 -10.23
C VAL A 402 -12.67 -9.00 -9.92
N LEU A 403 -12.28 -8.18 -10.89
CA LEU A 403 -12.19 -6.73 -10.67
C LEU A 403 -13.56 -6.06 -10.66
N ASP A 404 -14.54 -6.60 -11.39
CA ASP A 404 -15.88 -6.03 -11.49
C ASP A 404 -16.82 -6.46 -10.35
N MET A 405 -16.49 -7.53 -9.61
CA MET A 405 -17.30 -7.96 -8.48
C MET A 405 -17.14 -7.04 -7.24
N PRO A 406 -18.21 -6.86 -6.45
CA PRO A 406 -18.13 -6.18 -5.15
C PRO A 406 -17.18 -6.88 -4.17
N VAL A 407 -16.57 -6.13 -3.26
CA VAL A 407 -15.68 -6.65 -2.20
C VAL A 407 -16.34 -7.77 -1.39
N GLU A 408 -17.62 -7.62 -1.04
CA GLU A 408 -18.38 -8.66 -0.32
C GLU A 408 -18.45 -9.97 -1.13
N LYS A 409 -18.73 -9.88 -2.43
CA LYS A 409 -18.77 -11.04 -3.34
C LYS A 409 -17.38 -11.66 -3.50
N ALA A 410 -16.34 -10.83 -3.59
CA ALA A 410 -14.97 -11.30 -3.67
C ALA A 410 -14.56 -12.05 -2.40
N LEU A 411 -15.00 -11.59 -1.23
CA LEU A 411 -14.73 -12.26 0.04
C LEU A 411 -15.31 -13.68 0.08
N GLU A 412 -16.53 -13.88 -0.44
CA GLU A 412 -17.13 -15.22 -0.61
C GLU A 412 -16.27 -16.10 -1.54
N VAL A 413 -15.86 -15.57 -2.69
CA VAL A 413 -15.08 -16.33 -3.70
C VAL A 413 -13.69 -16.73 -3.18
N PHE A 414 -13.05 -15.87 -2.37
CA PHE A 414 -11.69 -16.07 -1.86
C PHE A 414 -11.62 -16.51 -0.39
N THR A 415 -12.71 -17.05 0.16
CA THR A 415 -12.79 -17.47 1.58
C THR A 415 -11.66 -18.45 1.96
N ASN A 416 -11.25 -19.33 1.04
CA ASN A 416 -10.23 -20.36 1.30
C ASN A 416 -8.78 -19.87 1.07
N VAL A 417 -8.56 -18.57 0.82
CA VAL A 417 -7.23 -18.00 0.53
C VAL A 417 -6.92 -16.89 1.54
N PRO A 418 -6.28 -17.19 2.69
CA PRO A 418 -6.09 -16.24 3.80
C PRO A 418 -5.41 -14.93 3.41
N LYS A 419 -4.39 -14.99 2.55
CA LYS A 419 -3.64 -13.82 2.06
C LYS A 419 -4.52 -12.84 1.28
N ILE A 420 -5.63 -13.31 0.70
CA ILE A 420 -6.61 -12.49 -0.03
C ILE A 420 -7.79 -12.15 0.89
N ARG A 421 -8.25 -13.10 1.69
CA ARG A 421 -9.37 -12.94 2.64
C ARG A 421 -9.17 -11.79 3.61
N ALA A 422 -7.99 -11.67 4.23
CA ALA A 422 -7.75 -10.66 5.26
C ALA A 422 -7.92 -9.21 4.74
N PRO A 423 -7.25 -8.78 3.64
CA PRO A 423 -7.49 -7.45 3.07
C PRO A 423 -8.95 -7.20 2.66
N LEU A 424 -9.62 -8.19 2.06
CA LEU A 424 -11.02 -8.06 1.63
C LEU A 424 -11.98 -7.94 2.82
N ALA A 425 -11.76 -8.70 3.88
CA ALA A 425 -12.57 -8.63 5.08
C ALA A 425 -12.42 -7.29 5.80
N THR A 426 -11.21 -6.72 5.81
CA THR A 426 -10.97 -5.37 6.35
C THR A 426 -11.72 -4.30 5.55
N LEU A 427 -11.68 -4.37 4.21
CA LEU A 427 -12.47 -3.48 3.36
C LEU A 427 -13.97 -3.62 3.65
N ASN A 428 -14.47 -4.84 3.79
CA ASN A 428 -15.87 -5.10 4.09
C ASN A 428 -16.29 -4.58 5.48
N ALA A 429 -15.45 -4.78 6.49
CA ALA A 429 -15.70 -4.35 7.87
C ALA A 429 -15.78 -2.83 8.04
N ILE A 430 -15.04 -2.07 7.21
CA ILE A 430 -15.09 -0.60 7.17
C ILE A 430 -16.32 -0.08 6.39
N GLY A 431 -17.17 -0.98 5.88
CA GLY A 431 -18.39 -0.64 5.15
C GLY A 431 -18.18 -0.47 3.64
N LEU A 432 -17.04 -0.88 3.09
CA LEU A 432 -16.74 -0.79 1.65
C LEU A 432 -17.09 -2.07 0.87
N GLY A 433 -17.93 -2.94 1.44
CA GLY A 433 -18.35 -4.22 0.82
C GLY A 433 -19.00 -4.07 -0.56
N TYR A 434 -19.64 -2.92 -0.79
CA TYR A 434 -20.37 -2.61 -2.03
C TYR A 434 -19.48 -2.17 -3.19
N LEU A 435 -18.28 -1.66 -2.92
CA LEU A 435 -17.37 -1.17 -3.96
C LEU A 435 -16.84 -2.33 -4.79
N THR A 436 -16.65 -2.11 -6.09
CA THR A 436 -15.98 -3.09 -6.95
C THR A 436 -14.47 -2.99 -6.78
N LEU A 437 -13.77 -4.14 -6.82
CA LEU A 437 -12.32 -4.19 -6.61
C LEU A 437 -11.52 -3.34 -7.62
N GLY A 438 -12.04 -3.24 -8.84
CA GLY A 438 -11.48 -2.52 -9.96
C GLY A 438 -11.98 -1.10 -10.14
N GLN A 439 -12.84 -0.58 -9.24
CA GLN A 439 -13.39 0.77 -9.35
C GLN A 439 -12.28 1.83 -9.45
N SER A 440 -12.38 2.70 -10.45
CA SER A 440 -11.36 3.71 -10.74
C SER A 440 -11.26 4.72 -9.58
N ALA A 441 -10.05 4.98 -9.09
CA ALA A 441 -9.82 5.90 -7.97
C ALA A 441 -10.41 7.32 -8.16
N PRO A 442 -10.41 7.92 -9.36
CA PRO A 442 -11.06 9.23 -9.58
C PRO A 442 -12.58 9.23 -9.39
N THR A 443 -13.22 8.06 -9.40
CA THR A 443 -14.67 7.93 -9.20
C THR A 443 -15.04 7.67 -7.73
N LEU A 444 -14.05 7.53 -6.85
CA LEU A 444 -14.27 7.31 -5.42
C LEU A 444 -14.53 8.65 -4.73
N SER A 445 -15.42 8.63 -3.74
CA SER A 445 -15.60 9.78 -2.85
C SER A 445 -14.38 9.98 -1.94
N GLY A 446 -14.24 11.18 -1.35
CA GLY A 446 -13.16 11.45 -0.39
C GLY A 446 -13.19 10.49 0.81
N GLY A 447 -14.38 10.21 1.35
CA GLY A 447 -14.58 9.27 2.45
C GLY A 447 -14.32 7.80 2.05
N GLU A 448 -14.67 7.38 0.83
CA GLU A 448 -14.29 6.07 0.30
C GLU A 448 -12.77 5.93 0.15
N ALA A 449 -12.13 6.94 -0.41
CA ALA A 449 -10.68 6.99 -0.59
C ALA A 449 -9.96 6.88 0.76
N GLN A 450 -10.42 7.62 1.77
CA GLN A 450 -9.88 7.58 3.13
C GLN A 450 -10.03 6.19 3.77
N ARG A 451 -11.21 5.57 3.64
CA ARG A 451 -11.48 4.23 4.19
C ARG A 451 -10.63 3.14 3.55
N ILE A 452 -10.36 3.21 2.24
CA ILE A 452 -9.44 2.29 1.56
C ILE A 452 -8.01 2.47 2.08
N LYS A 453 -7.58 3.71 2.34
CA LYS A 453 -6.26 3.97 2.94
C LYS A 453 -6.15 3.36 4.33
N LEU A 454 -7.18 3.54 5.15
CA LEU A 454 -7.26 2.92 6.47
C LEU A 454 -7.20 1.39 6.36
N ALA A 455 -7.96 0.79 5.43
CA ALA A 455 -7.96 -0.66 5.20
C ALA A 455 -6.58 -1.19 4.77
N ALA A 456 -5.87 -0.47 3.91
CA ALA A 456 -4.53 -0.84 3.46
C ALA A 456 -3.50 -0.85 4.60
N GLU A 457 -3.62 0.07 5.56
CA GLU A 457 -2.74 0.11 6.74
C GLU A 457 -3.13 -0.92 7.81
N LEU A 458 -4.41 -1.22 7.95
CA LEU A 458 -4.91 -2.29 8.83
C LEU A 458 -4.51 -3.69 8.38
N ALA A 459 -4.34 -3.90 7.07
CA ALA A 459 -3.86 -5.17 6.54
C ALA A 459 -2.37 -5.43 6.84
N ARG A 460 -1.63 -4.43 7.35
CA ARG A 460 -0.21 -4.58 7.67
C ARG A 460 -0.01 -5.05 9.12
N PRO A 461 1.06 -5.81 9.41
CA PRO A 461 1.38 -6.22 10.78
C PRO A 461 1.51 -5.02 11.71
N ASN A 462 0.93 -5.13 12.89
CA ASN A 462 0.90 -4.07 13.87
C ASN A 462 1.78 -4.41 15.08
N SER A 463 2.47 -3.42 15.62
CA SER A 463 3.32 -3.53 16.81
C SER A 463 2.60 -3.11 18.10
N GLY A 464 1.37 -2.61 18.00
CA GLY A 464 0.63 -2.01 19.12
C GLY A 464 1.21 -0.67 19.58
N ARG A 465 2.13 -0.07 18.82
CA ARG A 465 2.79 1.21 19.13
C ARG A 465 2.71 2.18 17.95
N THR A 466 1.60 2.13 17.21
CA THR A 466 1.36 2.98 16.04
C THR A 466 0.44 4.15 16.40
N LEU A 467 0.77 5.35 15.93
CA LEU A 467 -0.10 6.52 15.98
C LEU A 467 -0.88 6.65 14.66
N TYR A 468 -2.20 6.52 14.70
CA TYR A 468 -3.08 6.77 13.57
C TYR A 468 -3.68 8.18 13.68
N LEU A 469 -3.50 9.00 12.65
CA LEU A 469 -4.11 10.32 12.54
C LEU A 469 -5.13 10.31 11.40
N LEU A 470 -6.39 10.59 11.71
CA LEU A 470 -7.48 10.65 10.73
C LEU A 470 -8.11 12.04 10.70
N ASP A 471 -8.27 12.59 9.51
CA ASP A 471 -8.88 13.91 9.29
C ASP A 471 -10.34 13.75 8.82
N GLU A 472 -11.30 14.07 9.70
CA GLU A 472 -12.76 13.99 9.47
C GLU A 472 -13.22 12.67 8.79
N PRO A 473 -12.91 11.50 9.38
CA PRO A 473 -13.20 10.19 8.79
C PRO A 473 -14.69 9.85 8.66
N THR A 474 -15.61 10.64 9.23
CA THR A 474 -17.06 10.48 9.06
C THR A 474 -17.66 11.23 7.88
N THR A 475 -16.84 11.96 7.12
CA THR A 475 -17.27 12.62 5.88
C THR A 475 -17.85 11.59 4.91
N GLY A 476 -19.06 11.81 4.40
CA GLY A 476 -19.70 10.87 3.49
C GLY A 476 -20.30 9.62 4.11
N LEU A 477 -20.45 9.56 5.45
CA LEU A 477 -20.93 8.36 6.14
C LEU A 477 -22.33 8.51 6.71
N HIS A 478 -23.18 7.51 6.43
CA HIS A 478 -24.42 7.30 7.15
C HIS A 478 -24.15 6.83 8.60
N PHE A 479 -25.10 7.02 9.51
CA PHE A 479 -24.96 6.68 10.95
C PHE A 479 -24.50 5.23 11.20
N ASP A 480 -25.01 4.28 10.45
CA ASP A 480 -24.62 2.86 10.54
C ASP A 480 -23.16 2.63 10.11
N ASP A 481 -22.67 3.36 9.10
CA ASP A 481 -21.29 3.25 8.66
C ASP A 481 -20.31 3.93 9.63
N ILE A 482 -20.76 4.98 10.34
CA ILE A 482 -20.01 5.56 11.47
C ILE A 482 -19.85 4.50 12.57
N ALA A 483 -20.89 3.72 12.88
CA ALA A 483 -20.81 2.65 13.87
C ALA A 483 -19.78 1.57 13.49
N LYS A 484 -19.79 1.14 12.22
CA LYS A 484 -18.80 0.18 11.69
C LYS A 484 -17.38 0.73 11.74
N LEU A 485 -17.19 2.00 11.35
CA LEU A 485 -15.90 2.67 11.42
C LEU A 485 -15.40 2.72 12.87
N LEU A 486 -16.24 3.13 13.81
CA LEU A 486 -15.90 3.15 15.24
C LEU A 486 -15.52 1.76 15.76
N ALA A 487 -16.18 0.70 15.30
CA ALA A 487 -15.82 -0.68 15.67
C ALA A 487 -14.39 -1.05 15.25
N VAL A 488 -13.97 -0.59 14.07
CA VAL A 488 -12.61 -0.80 13.54
C VAL A 488 -11.59 0.08 14.29
N LEU A 489 -11.90 1.35 14.54
CA LEU A 489 -11.01 2.25 15.27
C LEU A 489 -10.79 1.78 16.72
N ASN A 490 -11.85 1.29 17.39
CA ASN A 490 -11.72 0.72 18.72
C ASN A 490 -10.93 -0.60 18.72
N GLY A 491 -11.01 -1.40 17.66
CA GLY A 491 -10.14 -2.57 17.47
C GLY A 491 -8.66 -2.20 17.41
N LEU A 492 -8.31 -1.13 16.69
CA LEU A 492 -6.94 -0.60 16.67
C LEU A 492 -6.47 -0.18 18.06
N VAL A 493 -7.32 0.52 18.81
CA VAL A 493 -6.99 0.99 20.16
C VAL A 493 -6.80 -0.19 21.13
N ASN A 494 -7.65 -1.21 21.04
CA ASN A 494 -7.55 -2.42 21.88
C ASN A 494 -6.27 -3.22 21.62
N GLN A 495 -5.67 -3.10 20.43
CA GLN A 495 -4.35 -3.66 20.11
C GLN A 495 -3.17 -2.81 20.68
N GLY A 496 -3.45 -1.75 21.44
CA GLY A 496 -2.46 -0.85 22.05
C GLY A 496 -2.14 0.41 21.23
N ASN A 497 -2.76 0.59 20.06
CA ASN A 497 -2.45 1.74 19.20
C ASN A 497 -3.14 3.01 19.69
N THR A 498 -2.58 4.15 19.29
CA THR A 498 -3.18 5.45 19.57
C THR A 498 -3.89 5.94 18.31
N VAL A 499 -5.17 6.27 18.43
CA VAL A 499 -5.97 6.79 17.31
C VAL A 499 -6.38 8.22 17.66
N VAL A 500 -5.97 9.17 16.82
CA VAL A 500 -6.36 10.57 16.94
C VAL A 500 -7.21 10.94 15.74
N VAL A 501 -8.43 11.40 15.99
CA VAL A 501 -9.39 11.81 14.97
C VAL A 501 -9.65 13.31 15.09
N ILE A 502 -9.63 14.03 13.97
CA ILE A 502 -10.18 15.39 13.90
C ILE A 502 -11.64 15.24 13.50
N GLU A 503 -12.56 15.64 14.36
CA GLU A 503 -13.97 15.38 14.12
C GLU A 503 -14.89 16.48 14.66
N HIS A 504 -16.05 16.54 14.02
CA HIS A 504 -17.16 17.41 14.34
C HIS A 504 -18.43 16.61 14.67
N ASN A 505 -18.49 15.34 14.24
CA ASN A 505 -19.64 14.48 14.48
C ASN A 505 -19.74 14.07 15.95
N LEU A 506 -20.86 14.42 16.60
CA LEU A 506 -21.06 14.18 18.03
C LEU A 506 -21.10 12.70 18.41
N ASP A 507 -21.44 11.79 17.48
CA ASP A 507 -21.42 10.35 17.74
C ASP A 507 -19.99 9.79 17.85
N VAL A 508 -19.02 10.36 17.14
CA VAL A 508 -17.60 10.03 17.33
C VAL A 508 -17.07 10.66 18.60
N VAL A 509 -17.39 11.93 18.83
CA VAL A 509 -16.93 12.70 20.00
C VAL A 509 -17.37 12.05 21.31
N LYS A 510 -18.63 11.59 21.41
CA LYS A 510 -19.13 10.91 22.63
C LYS A 510 -18.48 9.55 22.89
N THR A 511 -18.01 8.90 21.82
CA THR A 511 -17.37 7.57 21.88
C THR A 511 -15.88 7.66 22.23
N ALA A 512 -15.24 8.80 22.04
CA ALA A 512 -13.82 9.01 22.30
C ALA A 512 -13.45 8.87 23.79
N ASP A 513 -12.27 8.34 24.09
CA ASP A 513 -11.75 8.25 25.46
C ASP A 513 -11.30 9.62 25.98
N TRP A 514 -10.74 10.46 25.09
CA TRP A 514 -10.21 11.78 25.39
C TRP A 514 -10.62 12.80 24.32
N ILE A 515 -10.95 14.02 24.73
CA ILE A 515 -11.28 15.13 23.84
C ILE A 515 -10.27 16.25 24.08
N VAL A 516 -9.85 16.90 22.99
CA VAL A 516 -9.18 18.20 23.03
C VAL A 516 -10.03 19.18 22.23
N ASP A 517 -10.57 20.21 22.89
CA ASP A 517 -11.44 21.21 22.26
C ASP A 517 -10.66 22.49 21.95
N LEU A 518 -10.56 22.86 20.67
CA LEU A 518 -9.87 24.06 20.22
C LEU A 518 -10.84 25.22 19.99
N GLY A 519 -10.45 26.42 20.40
CA GLY A 519 -11.26 27.61 20.23
C GLY A 519 -10.71 28.81 21.02
N PRO A 520 -11.57 29.64 21.64
CA PRO A 520 -13.04 29.53 21.69
C PRO A 520 -13.75 29.94 20.39
N GLU A 521 -13.08 30.69 19.51
CA GLU A 521 -13.62 31.15 18.23
C GLU A 521 -12.71 30.75 17.04
N ALA A 522 -13.12 31.11 15.83
CA ALA A 522 -12.38 30.83 14.60
C ALA A 522 -11.32 31.92 14.29
N GLY A 523 -10.32 31.56 13.47
CA GLY A 523 -9.30 32.48 12.97
C GLY A 523 -8.51 33.16 14.08
N ALA A 524 -8.48 34.49 14.07
CA ALA A 524 -7.73 35.28 15.04
C ALA A 524 -8.24 35.11 16.48
N GLY A 525 -9.51 34.74 16.69
CA GLY A 525 -10.10 34.47 18.01
C GLY A 525 -9.85 33.05 18.53
N GLY A 526 -9.23 32.18 17.73
CA GLY A 526 -8.93 30.79 18.07
C GLY A 526 -7.48 30.54 18.43
N GLY A 527 -7.05 29.29 18.20
CA GLY A 527 -5.67 28.86 18.38
C GLY A 527 -5.28 28.57 19.82
N CYS A 528 -6.24 28.32 20.70
CA CYS A 528 -6.02 27.85 22.06
C CYS A 528 -6.79 26.55 22.30
N ILE A 529 -6.27 25.68 23.17
CA ILE A 529 -7.04 24.58 23.74
C ILE A 529 -7.90 25.17 24.86
N VAL A 530 -9.22 25.08 24.70
CA VAL A 530 -10.21 25.57 25.67
C VAL A 530 -10.31 24.63 26.85
N VAL A 531 -10.42 23.33 26.56
CA VAL A 531 -10.50 22.25 27.54
C VAL A 531 -10.00 20.96 26.92
N GLN A 532 -9.42 20.10 27.75
CA GLN A 532 -9.04 18.73 27.40
C GLN A 532 -9.45 17.80 28.53
N GLY A 533 -9.98 16.63 28.21
CA GLY A 533 -10.55 15.73 29.22
C GLY A 533 -11.35 14.59 28.62
N THR A 534 -11.95 13.74 29.45
CA THR A 534 -13.00 12.83 29.00
C THR A 534 -14.22 13.62 28.50
N PRO A 535 -15.07 13.04 27.64
CA PRO A 535 -16.35 13.64 27.24
C PRO A 535 -17.16 14.23 28.41
N GLU A 536 -17.26 13.51 29.52
CA GLU A 536 -17.98 13.94 30.72
C GLU A 536 -17.29 15.11 31.43
N ALA A 537 -15.96 15.16 31.44
CA ALA A 537 -15.20 16.29 31.98
C ALA A 537 -15.37 17.56 31.14
N VAL A 538 -15.40 17.43 29.81
CA VAL A 538 -15.64 18.56 28.88
C VAL A 538 -17.05 19.14 29.05
N VAL A 539 -18.07 18.29 29.24
CA VAL A 539 -19.44 18.75 29.52
C VAL A 539 -19.52 19.46 30.88
N ARG A 540 -18.89 18.92 31.94
CA ARG A 540 -18.82 19.58 33.25
C ARG A 540 -18.17 20.97 33.15
N TYR A 541 -17.04 21.07 32.44
CA TYR A 541 -16.36 22.34 32.21
C TYR A 541 -17.28 23.37 31.52
N ALA A 542 -18.06 22.94 30.51
CA ALA A 542 -19.00 23.81 29.81
C ALA A 542 -20.16 24.29 30.70
N ALA A 543 -20.69 23.41 31.56
CA ALA A 543 -21.72 23.78 32.55
C ALA A 543 -21.20 24.81 33.58
N ASP A 544 -19.95 24.66 34.02
CA ASP A 544 -19.31 25.61 34.94
C ASP A 544 -19.03 26.97 34.27
N ALA A 545 -18.58 26.95 33.01
CA ALA A 545 -18.27 28.16 32.24
C ALA A 545 -19.54 28.96 31.88
N SER A 546 -20.68 28.29 31.68
CA SER A 546 -21.97 28.92 31.35
C SER A 546 -22.74 29.45 32.58
N SER A 547 -22.59 28.81 33.74
CA SER A 547 -23.28 29.20 34.99
C SER A 547 -22.67 30.43 35.69
N THR A 548 -21.37 30.69 35.49
CA THR A 548 -20.67 31.82 36.12
C THR A 548 -20.49 32.99 35.13
N ARG A 549 -21.46 33.91 35.08
CA ARG A 549 -21.28 35.23 34.42
C ARG A 549 -20.11 35.98 35.09
N GLY A 550 -18.91 35.83 34.55
CA GLY A 550 -17.70 36.53 34.99
C GLY A 550 -16.46 35.68 35.35
N SER A 551 -16.48 34.34 35.15
CA SER A 551 -15.34 33.48 35.57
C SER A 551 -14.07 33.58 34.71
N GLY A 552 -14.10 34.31 33.59
CA GLY A 552 -12.95 34.46 32.69
C GLY A 552 -12.53 33.18 31.95
N LYS A 553 -13.24 32.06 32.16
CA LYS A 553 -12.99 30.79 31.47
C LYS A 553 -13.48 30.85 30.02
N PRO A 554 -12.69 30.42 29.03
CA PRO A 554 -13.12 30.35 27.64
C PRO A 554 -14.25 29.33 27.47
N ARG A 555 -15.25 29.67 26.65
CA ARG A 555 -16.43 28.84 26.37
C ARG A 555 -16.07 27.64 25.49
N SER A 556 -16.54 26.45 25.85
CA SER A 556 -16.44 25.23 25.03
C SER A 556 -17.77 24.96 24.34
N TRP A 557 -17.83 25.21 23.03
CA TRP A 557 -19.03 24.94 22.23
C TRP A 557 -19.32 23.45 22.11
N THR A 558 -18.27 22.63 22.00
CA THR A 558 -18.38 21.18 21.94
C THR A 558 -19.01 20.62 23.21
N GLY A 559 -18.57 21.08 24.39
CA GLY A 559 -19.12 20.61 25.67
C GLY A 559 -20.59 20.97 25.89
N GLU A 560 -21.03 22.15 25.44
CA GLU A 560 -22.45 22.53 25.56
C GLU A 560 -23.37 21.66 24.69
N LEU A 561 -22.92 21.31 23.48
CA LEU A 561 -23.68 20.47 22.54
C LEU A 561 -23.63 18.99 22.90
N LEU A 562 -22.53 18.53 23.50
CA LEU A 562 -22.34 17.14 23.89
C LEU A 562 -23.18 16.74 25.12
N GLY A 563 -23.53 17.70 25.99
CA GLY A 563 -24.31 17.46 27.21
C GLY A 563 -25.65 16.76 26.96
N PRO A 564 -26.55 17.32 26.13
CA PRO A 564 -27.81 16.67 25.77
C PRO A 564 -27.61 15.30 25.12
N VAL A 565 -26.61 15.17 24.23
CA VAL A 565 -26.33 13.92 23.52
C VAL A 565 -25.90 12.81 24.46
N LEU A 566 -25.05 13.09 25.45
CA LEU A 566 -24.65 12.10 26.46
C LEU A 566 -25.81 11.72 27.37
N ALA A 567 -26.71 12.66 27.71
CA ALA A 567 -27.88 12.39 28.55
C ALA A 567 -28.93 11.52 27.84
N GLU A 568 -29.11 11.69 26.53
CA GLU A 568 -30.09 10.93 25.73
C GLU A 568 -29.55 9.58 25.21
N SER A 569 -28.22 9.43 25.12
CA SER A 569 -27.59 8.22 24.55
C SER A 569 -27.63 7.04 25.52
N ARG A 570 -27.81 5.83 24.98
CA ARG A 570 -27.74 4.58 25.75
C ARG A 570 -26.27 4.19 26.00
N ALA A 571 -25.97 3.77 27.22
CA ALA A 571 -24.69 3.13 27.53
C ALA A 571 -24.67 1.69 26.99
N GLY A 572 -23.55 1.26 26.44
CA GLY A 572 -23.38 -0.10 25.93
C GLY A 572 -21.93 -0.46 25.61
N ASP A 573 -21.67 -1.75 25.45
CA ASP A 573 -20.35 -2.24 25.06
C ASP A 573 -20.10 -1.96 23.58
N LEU A 574 -18.86 -1.58 23.26
CA LEU A 574 -18.46 -1.32 21.90
C LEU A 574 -18.24 -2.63 21.15
N THR A 575 -18.86 -2.75 19.97
CA THR A 575 -18.51 -3.79 19.00
C THR A 575 -17.08 -3.56 18.53
N VAL A 576 -16.26 -4.60 18.50
CA VAL A 576 -14.84 -4.52 18.10
C VAL A 576 -14.60 -5.43 16.91
N PHE A 577 -13.95 -4.90 15.87
CA PHE A 577 -13.46 -5.70 14.75
C PHE A 577 -12.00 -6.09 14.97
N ASP A 578 -11.72 -7.39 15.06
CA ASP A 578 -10.36 -7.91 15.21
C ASP A 578 -9.83 -8.50 13.90
N VAL A 579 -8.87 -7.80 13.30
CA VAL A 579 -8.20 -8.18 12.05
C VAL A 579 -7.39 -9.48 12.21
N GLU A 580 -6.85 -9.76 13.41
CA GLU A 580 -6.02 -10.93 13.65
C GLU A 580 -6.85 -12.22 13.58
N VAL A 581 -8.07 -12.19 14.10
CA VAL A 581 -9.01 -13.33 14.06
C VAL A 581 -9.32 -13.70 12.61
N VAL A 582 -9.57 -12.72 11.76
CA VAL A 582 -9.90 -12.96 10.34
C VAL A 582 -8.70 -13.48 9.54
N SER A 583 -7.49 -13.12 9.96
CA SER A 583 -6.23 -13.49 9.33
C SER A 583 -5.74 -14.90 9.73
N LYS A 584 -6.29 -15.51 10.78
CA LYS A 584 -5.93 -16.87 11.22
C LYS A 584 -6.35 -17.92 10.20
N LYS A 585 -5.51 -18.93 10.00
CA LYS A 585 -5.84 -20.07 9.14
C LYS A 585 -7.02 -20.86 9.71
N GLN A 586 -7.97 -21.19 8.84
CA GLN A 586 -9.15 -22.01 9.10
C GLN A 586 -9.01 -23.37 8.42
N ASP A 587 -9.78 -24.36 8.89
CA ASP A 587 -9.86 -25.67 8.24
C ASP A 587 -10.45 -25.53 6.82
N GLY A 588 -9.73 -26.04 5.82
CA GLY A 588 -10.08 -25.89 4.41
C GLY A 588 -9.31 -24.77 3.68
N ASP A 589 -8.50 -23.97 4.39
CA ASP A 589 -7.64 -22.97 3.76
C ASP A 589 -6.59 -23.63 2.85
N VAL A 590 -6.53 -23.16 1.62
CA VAL A 590 -5.57 -23.65 0.63
C VAL A 590 -4.41 -22.68 0.55
N SER A 591 -3.20 -23.18 0.76
CA SER A 591 -2.01 -22.37 0.46
C SER A 591 -1.98 -22.10 -1.05
N VAL A 592 -1.70 -20.84 -1.41
CA VAL A 592 -1.53 -20.44 -2.82
C VAL A 592 -0.47 -21.34 -3.47
N GLU A 593 0.52 -21.82 -2.70
CA GLU A 593 1.61 -22.73 -3.06
C GLU A 593 1.21 -24.19 -3.34
N GLN A 594 0.01 -24.61 -2.92
CA GLN A 594 -0.54 -25.93 -3.20
C GLN A 594 -1.58 -25.90 -4.33
N LEU A 595 -2.20 -24.75 -4.60
CA LEU A 595 -3.15 -24.56 -5.70
C LEU A 595 -2.51 -24.87 -7.07
N GLY A 596 -3.16 -25.79 -7.81
CA GLY A 596 -2.73 -26.20 -9.15
C GLY A 596 -1.57 -27.21 -9.20
N LYS A 597 -1.17 -27.82 -8.07
CA LYS A 597 -0.23 -28.96 -8.04
C LYS A 597 -0.89 -30.32 -8.27
N SER A 598 -2.19 -30.44 -8.00
CA SER A 598 -2.97 -31.66 -8.21
C SER A 598 -3.41 -31.87 -9.66
N ALA A 599 -3.47 -30.80 -10.47
CA ALA A 599 -3.84 -30.86 -11.87
C ALA A 599 -2.64 -31.34 -12.70
N LYS A 600 -2.74 -32.53 -13.31
CA LYS A 600 -1.78 -33.00 -14.30
C LYS A 600 -1.81 -32.06 -15.51
N LEU A 601 -0.66 -31.51 -15.86
CA LEU A 601 -0.53 -30.62 -17.01
C LEU A 601 -0.49 -31.43 -18.31
N PRO A 602 -0.84 -30.85 -19.47
CA PRO A 602 -0.90 -31.59 -20.74
C PRO A 602 0.40 -32.34 -21.07
N TRP A 603 1.56 -31.77 -20.74
CA TRP A 603 2.86 -32.43 -20.94
C TRP A 603 3.20 -33.52 -19.92
N GLU A 604 2.57 -33.49 -18.73
CA GLU A 604 2.68 -34.55 -17.73
C GLU A 604 1.74 -35.72 -18.05
N SER A 605 0.62 -35.47 -18.72
CA SER A 605 -0.32 -36.51 -19.18
C SER A 605 0.12 -37.17 -20.49
N ASP A 606 0.45 -36.36 -21.50
CA ASP A 606 0.88 -36.83 -22.82
C ASP A 606 1.82 -35.79 -23.45
N GLY A 607 3.06 -35.76 -22.96
CA GLY A 607 4.10 -34.84 -23.43
C GLY A 607 4.41 -34.96 -24.92
N GLN A 608 4.25 -36.15 -25.49
CA GLN A 608 4.50 -36.35 -26.92
C GLN A 608 3.43 -35.67 -27.76
N ARG A 609 2.15 -35.86 -27.45
CA ARG A 609 1.05 -35.14 -28.10
C ARG A 609 1.15 -33.64 -27.89
N TRP A 610 1.47 -33.20 -26.67
CA TRP A 610 1.66 -31.78 -26.36
C TRP A 610 2.69 -31.13 -27.28
N HIS A 611 3.90 -31.69 -27.36
CA HIS A 611 4.98 -31.08 -28.14
C HIS A 611 4.82 -31.22 -29.66
N LEU A 612 4.12 -32.25 -30.14
CA LEU A 612 3.97 -32.50 -31.57
C LEU A 612 2.69 -31.89 -32.18
N GLN A 613 1.63 -31.68 -31.40
CA GLN A 613 0.33 -31.27 -31.95
C GLN A 613 -0.24 -30.00 -31.30
N GLU A 614 -0.05 -29.85 -29.99
CA GLU A 614 -0.76 -28.85 -29.18
C GLU A 614 0.16 -27.74 -28.65
N CYS A 615 1.44 -27.74 -29.05
CA CYS A 615 2.48 -26.91 -28.46
C CYS A 615 2.17 -25.41 -28.61
N LEU A 616 2.25 -24.69 -27.50
CA LEU A 616 2.08 -23.23 -27.44
C LEU A 616 3.42 -22.53 -27.19
N SER A 617 3.60 -21.37 -27.82
CA SER A 617 4.76 -20.51 -27.67
C SER A 617 4.83 -19.88 -26.27
N HIS A 618 5.95 -19.22 -25.95
CA HIS A 618 6.10 -18.43 -24.73
C HIS A 618 5.04 -17.32 -24.57
N ASN A 619 4.45 -16.88 -25.69
CA ASN A 619 3.41 -15.85 -25.69
C ASN A 619 1.98 -16.44 -25.73
N GLY A 620 1.85 -17.77 -25.68
CA GLY A 620 0.56 -18.47 -25.71
C GLY A 620 -0.03 -18.69 -27.12
N GLN A 621 0.67 -18.26 -28.18
CA GLN A 621 0.29 -18.52 -29.58
C GLN A 621 0.59 -19.96 -29.98
N ARG A 622 -0.10 -20.48 -31.01
CA ARG A 622 0.20 -21.82 -31.54
C ARG A 622 1.58 -21.84 -32.18
N CYS A 623 2.41 -22.84 -31.86
CA CYS A 623 3.67 -23.07 -32.55
C CYS A 623 3.43 -23.43 -34.02
N ARG A 624 4.20 -22.81 -34.91
CA ARG A 624 4.08 -22.90 -36.38
C ARG A 624 5.24 -23.63 -37.04
N TRP A 625 6.31 -23.94 -36.31
CA TRP A 625 7.38 -24.83 -36.80
C TRP A 625 6.85 -26.26 -36.98
N ASP A 626 7.45 -26.99 -37.92
CA ASP A 626 7.04 -28.33 -38.30
C ASP A 626 7.37 -29.36 -37.20
N SER A 627 6.32 -29.91 -36.60
CA SER A 627 6.44 -30.96 -35.58
C SER A 627 7.17 -32.21 -36.05
N ALA A 628 7.13 -32.51 -37.36
CA ALA A 628 7.81 -33.67 -37.93
C ALA A 628 9.34 -33.54 -37.82
N ALA A 629 9.87 -32.31 -37.80
CA ALA A 629 11.28 -32.06 -37.56
C ALA A 629 11.72 -32.50 -36.16
N LEU A 630 10.92 -32.18 -35.13
CA LEU A 630 11.19 -32.62 -33.76
C LEU A 630 11.12 -34.14 -33.65
N LYS A 631 10.08 -34.75 -34.23
CA LYS A 631 9.91 -36.20 -34.21
C LYS A 631 11.09 -36.91 -34.89
N PHE A 632 11.51 -36.44 -36.05
CA PHE A 632 12.66 -36.98 -36.79
C PHE A 632 13.94 -37.02 -35.95
N VAL A 633 14.27 -35.92 -35.28
CA VAL A 633 15.50 -35.82 -34.46
C VAL A 633 15.41 -36.73 -33.23
N ILE A 634 14.27 -36.71 -32.54
CA ILE A 634 14.09 -37.52 -31.33
C ILE A 634 14.11 -39.02 -31.65
N ASP A 635 13.39 -39.45 -32.68
CA ASP A 635 13.37 -40.86 -33.10
C ASP A 635 14.77 -41.34 -33.51
N THR A 636 15.54 -40.50 -34.21
CA THR A 636 16.91 -40.83 -34.64
C THR A 636 17.86 -40.98 -33.45
N ILE A 637 17.83 -40.07 -32.47
CA ILE A 637 18.71 -40.16 -31.29
C ILE A 637 18.31 -41.34 -30.39
N THR A 638 17.01 -41.55 -30.18
CA THR A 638 16.50 -42.58 -29.26
C THR A 638 16.56 -43.99 -29.84
N ALA A 639 16.71 -44.15 -31.16
CA ALA A 639 17.02 -45.43 -31.79
C ALA A 639 18.41 -45.97 -31.37
N ASP A 640 19.34 -45.10 -30.98
CA ASP A 640 20.64 -45.49 -30.49
C ASP A 640 20.58 -45.88 -29.00
N LYS A 641 21.05 -47.10 -28.70
CA LYS A 641 20.98 -47.69 -27.36
C LYS A 641 21.77 -46.91 -26.30
N ARG A 642 22.67 -46.01 -26.68
CA ARG A 642 23.47 -45.16 -25.77
C ARG A 642 22.66 -44.07 -25.08
N PHE A 643 21.49 -43.71 -25.62
CA PHE A 643 20.65 -42.64 -25.07
C PHE A 643 19.38 -43.17 -24.41
N GLN A 644 18.84 -42.39 -23.47
CA GLN A 644 17.58 -42.66 -22.80
C GLN A 644 16.40 -42.20 -23.68
N PRO A 645 15.19 -42.73 -23.46
CA PRO A 645 13.98 -42.17 -24.06
C PRO A 645 13.87 -40.67 -23.78
N ALA A 646 13.31 -39.92 -24.74
CA ALA A 646 13.11 -38.49 -24.58
C ALA A 646 12.20 -38.19 -23.38
N ASN A 647 12.64 -37.23 -22.56
CA ASN A 647 11.84 -36.68 -21.48
C ASN A 647 10.99 -35.53 -22.03
N TRP A 648 9.70 -35.79 -22.13
CA TRP A 648 8.68 -34.84 -22.59
C TRP A 648 8.02 -34.08 -21.44
N ASN A 649 8.44 -34.29 -20.20
CA ASN A 649 7.79 -33.76 -19.00
C ASN A 649 8.22 -32.31 -18.69
N HIS A 650 8.09 -31.42 -19.66
CA HIS A 650 8.33 -30.00 -19.49
C HIS A 650 7.62 -29.18 -20.57
N ARG A 651 6.99 -28.05 -20.22
CA ARG A 651 6.16 -27.24 -21.13
C ARG A 651 6.78 -26.93 -22.50
N SER A 652 8.05 -26.52 -22.53
CA SER A 652 8.67 -25.92 -23.72
C SER A 652 10.01 -26.55 -24.09
N THR A 653 10.34 -27.71 -23.50
CA THR A 653 11.65 -28.33 -23.71
C THR A 653 11.53 -29.83 -23.68
N VAL A 654 12.04 -30.49 -24.72
CA VAL A 654 12.19 -31.94 -24.76
C VAL A 654 13.67 -32.24 -24.55
N GLU A 655 13.96 -33.08 -23.56
CA GLU A 655 15.33 -33.41 -23.16
C GLU A 655 15.67 -34.86 -23.48
N VAL A 656 16.84 -35.10 -24.09
CA VAL A 656 17.38 -36.45 -24.29
C VAL A 656 18.72 -36.56 -23.58
N LYS A 657 18.86 -37.58 -22.72
CA LYS A 657 20.07 -37.84 -21.93
C LYS A 657 20.82 -39.07 -22.41
N ALA A 658 22.14 -39.07 -22.18
CA ALA A 658 22.94 -40.30 -22.26
C ALA A 658 22.62 -41.24 -21.09
N LYS A 659 22.79 -42.55 -21.28
CA LYS A 659 22.62 -43.54 -20.21
C LYS A 659 23.73 -43.47 -19.16
N ASP A 660 24.96 -43.15 -19.56
CA ASP A 660 26.17 -43.26 -18.72
C ASP A 660 26.43 -42.02 -17.82
N GLY A 661 25.39 -41.26 -17.45
CA GLY A 661 25.53 -40.16 -16.48
C GLY A 661 26.18 -38.87 -17.00
N LEU A 662 26.62 -38.81 -18.27
CA LEU A 662 27.19 -37.62 -18.93
C LEU A 662 26.23 -36.42 -19.04
N GLY A 663 24.95 -36.61 -18.73
CA GLY A 663 23.90 -35.59 -18.75
C GLY A 663 23.11 -35.56 -20.07
N TRP A 664 22.61 -34.38 -20.43
CA TRP A 664 21.80 -34.19 -21.63
C TRP A 664 22.67 -34.05 -22.89
N LEU A 665 22.27 -34.73 -23.96
CA LEU A 665 22.78 -34.52 -25.32
C LEU A 665 21.99 -33.42 -26.01
N LEU A 666 20.65 -33.49 -25.95
CA LEU A 666 19.75 -32.60 -26.67
C LEU A 666 18.78 -31.92 -25.71
N HIS A 667 18.66 -30.59 -25.84
CA HIS A 667 17.52 -29.80 -25.40
C HIS A 667 16.82 -29.20 -26.62
N ALA A 668 15.69 -29.76 -27.00
CA ALA A 668 14.86 -29.19 -28.06
C ALA A 668 13.89 -28.17 -27.45
N ARG A 669 14.09 -26.88 -27.75
CA ARG A 669 13.23 -25.79 -27.27
C ARG A 669 12.07 -25.62 -28.24
N THR A 670 10.90 -26.06 -27.78
CA THR A 670 9.64 -26.11 -28.56
C THR A 670 8.77 -24.87 -28.35
N GLY A 671 9.07 -24.04 -27.33
CA GLY A 671 8.26 -22.88 -26.96
C GLY A 671 8.42 -21.61 -27.83
N HIS A 672 9.18 -21.66 -28.92
CA HIS A 672 9.24 -20.55 -29.87
C HIS A 672 8.12 -20.67 -30.90
N GLU A 673 7.56 -19.55 -31.36
CA GLU A 673 6.41 -19.56 -32.27
C GLU A 673 6.78 -20.13 -33.65
N TRP A 674 7.85 -19.63 -34.27
CA TRP A 674 8.17 -19.93 -35.66
C TRP A 674 9.30 -20.93 -35.87
N MET A 675 10.19 -21.12 -34.89
CA MET A 675 11.42 -21.91 -35.06
C MET A 675 11.57 -22.93 -33.94
N LEU A 676 11.80 -24.20 -34.27
CA LEU A 676 12.29 -25.20 -33.34
C LEU A 676 13.78 -24.98 -33.10
N VAL A 677 14.21 -24.83 -31.83
CA VAL A 677 15.64 -24.65 -31.52
C VAL A 677 16.21 -25.92 -30.91
N LEU A 678 17.07 -26.61 -31.65
CA LEU A 678 17.74 -27.83 -31.22
C LEU A 678 19.10 -27.45 -30.63
N CYS A 679 19.24 -27.57 -29.31
CA CYS A 679 20.51 -27.35 -28.62
C CYS A 679 21.18 -28.69 -28.35
N PHE A 680 22.33 -28.94 -28.98
CA PHE A 680 23.16 -30.12 -28.76
C PHE A 680 24.35 -29.78 -27.88
N ARG A 681 24.63 -30.62 -26.89
CA ARG A 681 25.81 -30.52 -26.03
C ARG A 681 26.84 -31.55 -26.47
N VAL A 682 27.99 -31.09 -26.94
CA VAL A 682 29.07 -31.96 -27.45
C VAL A 682 30.43 -31.48 -26.94
N ARG A 683 31.50 -32.23 -27.22
CA ARG A 683 32.87 -31.85 -26.82
C ARG A 683 33.30 -30.56 -27.52
N GLN A 684 34.05 -29.72 -26.82
CA GLN A 684 34.64 -28.51 -27.42
C GLN A 684 35.56 -28.86 -28.57
N GLY A 685 35.44 -28.12 -29.67
CA GLY A 685 36.27 -28.29 -30.86
C GLY A 685 35.79 -29.40 -31.80
N THR A 686 34.68 -30.09 -31.52
CA THR A 686 34.08 -31.05 -32.45
C THR A 686 33.50 -30.35 -33.69
N PHE A 687 32.95 -29.15 -33.50
CA PHE A 687 32.33 -28.37 -34.57
C PHE A 687 32.63 -26.88 -34.39
N ASP A 688 32.77 -26.17 -35.50
CA ASP A 688 32.79 -24.71 -35.58
C ASP A 688 31.55 -24.19 -36.33
N ALA A 689 31.20 -22.93 -36.11
CA ALA A 689 29.96 -22.36 -36.66
C ALA A 689 30.03 -22.19 -38.20
N ALA A 690 31.19 -21.82 -38.75
CA ALA A 690 31.32 -21.57 -40.19
C ALA A 690 31.24 -22.87 -41.01
N GLY A 691 31.93 -23.93 -40.56
CA GLY A 691 31.87 -25.25 -41.16
C GLY A 691 30.49 -25.90 -41.08
N LEU A 692 29.77 -25.71 -39.96
CA LEU A 692 28.38 -26.18 -39.86
C LEU A 692 27.43 -25.42 -40.78
N THR A 693 27.57 -24.09 -40.89
CA THR A 693 26.75 -23.30 -41.80
C THR A 693 26.99 -23.69 -43.26
N ALA A 694 28.25 -23.91 -43.66
CA ALA A 694 28.61 -24.33 -45.01
C ALA A 694 28.13 -25.76 -45.37
N SER A 695 28.09 -26.66 -44.38
CA SER A 695 27.68 -28.05 -44.60
C SER A 695 26.17 -28.26 -44.55
N LEU A 696 25.47 -27.60 -43.62
CA LEU A 696 24.03 -27.75 -43.46
C LEU A 696 23.22 -26.88 -44.43
N GLN A 697 23.81 -25.80 -44.97
CA GLN A 697 23.23 -24.92 -45.99
C GLN A 697 21.78 -24.50 -45.70
N LEU A 698 21.48 -24.20 -44.43
CA LEU A 698 20.14 -23.78 -44.02
C LEU A 698 19.82 -22.41 -44.60
N THR A 699 18.63 -22.27 -45.18
CA THR A 699 18.13 -20.98 -45.68
C THR A 699 18.15 -19.94 -44.55
N PRO A 700 18.73 -18.74 -44.78
CA PRO A 700 18.65 -17.63 -43.84
C PRO A 700 17.20 -17.32 -43.43
N ILE A 701 16.99 -16.83 -42.21
CA ILE A 701 15.63 -16.58 -41.69
C ILE A 701 14.89 -15.56 -42.56
N ASP A 702 15.60 -14.52 -43.02
CA ASP A 702 15.01 -13.41 -43.79
C ASP A 702 14.59 -13.83 -45.22
N ASP A 703 15.10 -14.95 -45.74
CA ASP A 703 14.78 -15.47 -47.08
C ASP A 703 13.57 -16.43 -47.07
N ILE A 704 12.93 -16.62 -45.91
CA ILE A 704 11.76 -17.49 -45.76
C ILE A 704 10.49 -16.63 -45.80
N GLU A 705 9.84 -16.56 -46.97
CA GLU A 705 8.65 -15.72 -47.19
C GLU A 705 7.48 -16.01 -46.21
N GLU A 706 7.33 -17.27 -45.79
CA GLU A 706 6.26 -17.73 -44.90
C GLU A 706 6.48 -17.35 -43.42
N VAL A 707 7.68 -16.90 -43.04
CA VAL A 707 8.06 -16.59 -41.66
C VAL A 707 8.04 -15.07 -41.44
N HIS A 708 6.98 -14.57 -40.82
CA HIS A 708 6.87 -13.16 -40.43
C HIS A 708 7.65 -12.85 -39.13
N TYR A 709 8.94 -13.20 -39.11
CA TYR A 709 9.83 -13.06 -37.95
C TYR A 709 11.16 -12.43 -38.39
N TYR A 710 11.28 -11.10 -38.26
CA TYR A 710 12.54 -10.40 -38.51
C TYR A 710 13.54 -10.68 -37.38
N SER A 711 14.65 -11.33 -37.71
CA SER A 711 15.71 -11.59 -36.74
C SER A 711 17.07 -11.73 -37.39
N GLN A 712 18.00 -10.83 -37.06
CA GLN A 712 19.41 -10.88 -37.48
C GLN A 712 20.20 -12.01 -36.79
N SER A 713 19.55 -13.06 -36.32
CA SER A 713 20.19 -14.08 -35.49
C SER A 713 20.47 -15.35 -36.29
N ASP A 714 21.74 -15.74 -36.34
CA ASP A 714 22.20 -16.91 -37.09
C ASP A 714 21.34 -18.16 -36.86
N ARG A 715 21.12 -18.94 -37.92
CA ARG A 715 20.45 -20.25 -37.86
C ARG A 715 21.22 -21.23 -36.98
N ILE A 716 22.55 -21.13 -36.97
CA ILE A 716 23.46 -22.01 -36.24
C ILE A 716 24.35 -21.15 -35.35
N THR A 717 24.41 -21.49 -34.06
CA THR A 717 25.36 -20.85 -33.14
C THR A 717 26.12 -21.92 -32.36
N VAL A 718 27.43 -21.72 -32.21
CA VAL A 718 28.28 -22.60 -31.40
C VAL A 718 28.84 -21.80 -30.23
N LYS A 719 28.52 -22.20 -29.01
CA LYS A 719 28.92 -21.51 -27.78
C LYS A 719 29.70 -22.44 -26.88
N LYS A 720 30.86 -22.01 -26.40
CA LYS A 720 31.61 -22.74 -25.36
C LYS A 720 30.86 -22.63 -24.04
N ILE A 721 30.49 -23.76 -23.46
CA ILE A 721 29.84 -23.82 -22.14
C ILE A 721 30.82 -24.37 -21.09
N ARG A 722 30.41 -24.41 -19.82
CA ARG A 722 31.31 -24.77 -18.71
C ARG A 722 31.83 -26.21 -18.86
N GLY A 723 33.14 -26.39 -18.65
CA GLY A 723 33.82 -27.70 -18.74
C GLY A 723 34.33 -28.00 -20.15
N PRO A 724 34.51 -29.28 -20.53
CA PRO A 724 34.97 -29.68 -21.86
C PRO A 724 33.88 -29.59 -22.94
N TRP A 725 32.81 -28.83 -22.71
CA TRP A 725 31.57 -28.87 -23.49
C TRP A 725 31.35 -27.61 -24.34
N GLN A 726 30.75 -27.78 -25.51
CA GLN A 726 30.16 -26.72 -26.32
C GLN A 726 28.69 -27.02 -26.58
N GLU A 727 27.89 -25.96 -26.69
CA GLU A 727 26.49 -26.00 -27.08
C GLU A 727 26.37 -25.55 -28.54
N ILE A 728 25.76 -26.38 -29.36
CA ILE A 728 25.43 -26.11 -30.76
C ILE A 728 23.93 -25.91 -30.82
N SER A 729 23.49 -24.69 -31.12
CA SER A 729 22.06 -24.40 -31.30
C SER A 729 21.76 -24.27 -32.78
N ILE A 730 20.84 -25.10 -33.28
CA ILE A 730 20.35 -25.09 -34.66
C ILE A 730 18.87 -24.72 -34.64
N LYS A 731 18.49 -23.69 -35.40
CA LYS A 731 17.10 -23.27 -35.57
C LYS A 731 16.53 -23.92 -36.83
N VAL A 732 15.42 -24.62 -36.69
CA VAL A 732 14.76 -25.41 -37.73
C VAL A 732 13.32 -24.95 -37.85
N TRP A 733 12.84 -24.83 -39.08
CA TRP A 733 11.45 -24.47 -39.36
C TRP A 733 10.67 -25.64 -39.96
N LYS A 734 11.21 -26.32 -40.98
CA LYS A 734 10.58 -27.49 -41.64
C LYS A 734 11.46 -28.74 -41.53
N GLN A 735 10.86 -29.94 -41.51
CA GLN A 735 11.63 -31.19 -41.46
C GLN A 735 12.59 -31.32 -42.66
N GLN A 736 12.17 -30.87 -43.84
CA GLN A 736 12.96 -30.95 -45.08
C GLN A 736 14.34 -30.29 -44.98
N GLU A 737 14.49 -29.27 -44.12
CA GLU A 737 15.78 -28.58 -43.90
C GLU A 737 16.82 -29.48 -43.20
N ILE A 738 16.35 -30.47 -42.43
CA ILE A 738 17.20 -31.34 -41.61
C ILE A 738 17.13 -32.81 -42.03
N ASP A 739 16.20 -33.20 -42.90
CA ASP A 739 16.22 -34.53 -43.52
C ASP A 739 17.19 -34.58 -44.69
N THR A 740 18.46 -34.29 -44.41
CA THR A 740 19.55 -34.28 -45.39
C THR A 740 20.68 -35.23 -44.95
N PRO A 741 21.46 -35.78 -45.90
CA PRO A 741 22.62 -36.60 -45.55
C PRO A 741 23.62 -35.85 -44.66
N ALA A 742 23.81 -34.55 -44.90
CA ALA A 742 24.70 -33.70 -44.12
C ALA A 742 24.24 -33.57 -42.66
N PHE A 743 22.95 -33.35 -42.42
CA PHE A 743 22.41 -33.25 -41.07
C PHE A 743 22.42 -34.59 -40.33
N ARG A 744 22.15 -35.70 -41.02
CA ARG A 744 22.26 -37.06 -40.43
C ARG A 744 23.70 -37.38 -40.01
N ALA A 745 24.68 -37.01 -40.83
CA ALA A 745 26.10 -37.14 -40.48
C ALA A 745 26.48 -36.26 -39.28
N PHE A 746 26.02 -35.02 -39.25
CA PHE A 746 26.18 -34.12 -38.09
C PHE A 746 25.61 -34.74 -36.82
N LEU A 747 24.37 -35.25 -36.87
CA LEU A 747 23.69 -35.80 -35.71
C LEU A 747 24.42 -37.03 -35.15
N GLN A 748 24.87 -37.93 -36.04
CA GLN A 748 25.67 -39.10 -35.66
C GLN A 748 27.00 -38.68 -35.02
N GLN A 749 27.71 -37.73 -35.63
CA GLN A 749 28.96 -37.20 -35.08
C GLN A 749 28.75 -36.49 -33.73
N ALA A 750 27.63 -35.79 -33.55
CA ALA A 750 27.28 -35.17 -32.27
C ALA A 750 27.01 -36.22 -31.18
N MET A 751 26.29 -37.29 -31.51
CA MET A 751 26.05 -38.43 -30.64
C MET A 751 27.36 -39.14 -30.26
N ASP A 752 28.23 -39.40 -31.24
CA ASP A 752 29.54 -40.04 -31.01
C ASP A 752 30.49 -39.15 -30.22
N ALA A 753 30.53 -37.84 -30.47
CA ALA A 753 31.35 -36.91 -29.71
C ALA A 753 30.88 -36.74 -28.26
N HIS A 754 29.57 -36.85 -28.01
CA HIS A 754 29.01 -36.84 -26.66
C HIS A 754 29.31 -38.16 -25.94
N ALA A 755 29.05 -39.31 -26.58
CA ALA A 755 29.27 -40.62 -26.00
C ALA A 755 30.77 -40.97 -25.85
N GLY A 756 31.63 -40.49 -26.76
CA GLY A 756 33.08 -40.72 -26.72
C GLY A 756 33.80 -40.06 -25.54
N LEU A 757 33.14 -39.16 -24.81
CA LEU A 757 33.62 -38.67 -23.51
C LEU A 757 33.45 -39.73 -22.40
N ALA A 758 32.46 -40.64 -22.50
CA ALA A 758 32.27 -41.74 -21.54
C ALA A 758 33.45 -42.71 -21.52
N LEU A 759 34.12 -42.90 -22.67
CA LEU A 759 35.26 -43.82 -22.82
C LEU A 759 36.59 -43.23 -22.32
N LYS A 760 36.67 -41.93 -21.98
CA LYS A 760 37.87 -41.30 -21.40
C LYS A 760 37.69 -40.80 -19.98
N GLU A 761 36.45 -40.64 -19.49
CA GLU A 761 36.16 -40.27 -18.10
C GLU A 761 36.03 -41.47 -17.15
N SER A 762 36.40 -42.70 -17.59
CA SER A 762 36.57 -43.83 -16.67
C SER A 762 37.90 -43.81 -15.90
N ASP A 763 38.83 -42.89 -16.20
CA ASP A 763 40.07 -42.74 -15.44
C ASP A 763 40.11 -41.40 -14.67
N ASN A 764 40.09 -41.57 -13.34
CA ASN A 764 40.26 -40.58 -12.26
C ASN A 764 39.14 -39.55 -11.99
N PRO A 765 38.15 -39.92 -11.13
CA PRO A 765 37.28 -38.98 -10.40
C PRO A 765 38.03 -37.90 -9.61
N GLU A 766 39.34 -38.06 -9.41
CA GLU A 766 40.20 -37.17 -8.63
C GLU A 766 40.48 -35.80 -9.29
N ASP A 767 40.42 -35.69 -10.63
CA ASP A 767 40.73 -34.44 -11.36
C ASP A 767 39.51 -33.50 -11.54
N LEU A 768 38.30 -34.02 -11.38
CA LEU A 768 37.05 -33.24 -11.46
C LEU A 768 36.78 -32.42 -10.18
N MET A 769 37.30 -32.89 -9.04
CA MET A 769 37.10 -32.29 -7.71
C MET A 769 38.43 -32.10 -6.94
N PRO A 770 39.39 -31.31 -7.47
CA PRO A 770 40.71 -31.12 -6.87
C PRO A 770 40.65 -30.60 -5.41
N TRP A 771 39.56 -29.92 -5.03
CA TRP A 771 39.34 -29.44 -3.67
C TRP A 771 39.07 -30.56 -2.66
N LYS A 772 38.50 -31.71 -3.05
CA LYS A 772 38.30 -32.84 -2.12
C LYS A 772 39.62 -33.50 -1.72
N LYS A 773 40.62 -33.50 -2.62
CA LYS A 773 41.96 -34.06 -2.37
C LYS A 773 42.91 -33.04 -1.74
N LEU A 774 42.93 -31.81 -2.25
CA LEU A 774 43.79 -30.74 -1.71
C LEU A 774 43.25 -30.16 -0.40
N GLY A 775 41.94 -30.30 -0.13
CA GLY A 775 41.26 -29.84 1.09
C GLY A 775 41.63 -28.38 1.40
N ARG A 776 42.21 -28.17 2.58
CA ARG A 776 42.75 -26.89 3.03
C ARG A 776 43.64 -26.19 1.99
N LYS A 777 44.55 -26.92 1.33
CA LYS A 777 45.47 -26.35 0.33
C LYS A 777 44.73 -25.75 -0.87
N TRP A 778 43.56 -26.26 -1.23
CA TRP A 778 42.77 -25.70 -2.33
C TRP A 778 42.30 -24.27 -2.05
N HIS A 779 41.88 -23.99 -0.82
CA HIS A 779 41.37 -22.67 -0.47
C HIS A 779 42.47 -21.60 -0.46
N LEU A 780 43.73 -22.02 -0.23
CA LEU A 780 44.93 -21.19 -0.31
C LEU A 780 45.54 -21.05 -1.72
N LEU A 781 44.96 -21.69 -2.75
CA LEU A 781 45.42 -21.52 -4.14
C LEU A 781 44.58 -20.49 -4.88
N GLN A 782 45.19 -19.69 -5.76
CA GLN A 782 44.43 -18.80 -6.66
C GLN A 782 43.56 -19.58 -7.67
N ARG A 783 43.86 -20.87 -7.88
CA ARG A 783 43.06 -21.77 -8.72
C ARG A 783 41.65 -21.90 -8.14
N GLY A 784 40.63 -21.69 -8.99
CA GLY A 784 39.22 -21.74 -8.61
C GLY A 784 38.51 -20.39 -8.48
N LEU A 785 39.24 -19.27 -8.53
CA LEU A 785 38.67 -17.92 -8.57
C LEU A 785 37.99 -17.60 -9.92
N PRO A 786 36.97 -16.71 -9.96
CA PRO A 786 36.33 -16.27 -11.21
C PRO A 786 37.34 -15.57 -12.15
N LYS A 787 37.28 -15.87 -13.46
CA LYS A 787 38.22 -15.32 -14.47
C LYS A 787 37.86 -13.91 -15.00
N LYS A 788 36.67 -13.37 -14.70
CA LYS A 788 36.20 -12.07 -15.20
C LYS A 788 36.26 -11.01 -14.09
N GLY A 789 36.88 -9.87 -14.37
CA GLY A 789 36.95 -8.69 -13.50
C GLY A 789 38.36 -8.36 -13.00
N ARG A 790 38.69 -7.06 -12.91
CA ARG A 790 39.91 -6.56 -12.27
C ARG A 790 39.78 -6.87 -10.77
N ARG A 791 40.68 -7.68 -10.20
CA ARG A 791 40.63 -8.04 -8.77
C ARG A 791 40.95 -6.80 -7.93
N THR A 792 40.05 -6.45 -7.02
CA THR A 792 40.15 -5.27 -6.14
C THR A 792 40.65 -5.61 -4.74
N TRP A 793 41.13 -6.84 -4.52
CA TRP A 793 41.56 -7.37 -3.22
C TRP A 793 42.83 -8.20 -3.33
N ASP A 794 43.60 -8.26 -2.24
CA ASP A 794 44.83 -9.04 -2.13
C ASP A 794 44.54 -10.47 -1.68
N PHE A 795 44.95 -11.45 -2.49
CA PHE A 795 44.77 -12.87 -2.21
C PHE A 795 45.45 -13.33 -0.91
N SER A 796 46.53 -12.66 -0.51
CA SER A 796 47.31 -12.99 0.69
C SER A 796 46.49 -12.92 1.99
N VAL A 797 45.36 -12.20 2.01
CA VAL A 797 44.43 -12.13 3.17
C VAL A 797 43.82 -13.49 3.55
N THR A 798 43.76 -14.44 2.61
CA THR A 798 43.08 -15.72 2.80
C THR A 798 43.78 -16.60 3.84
N GLU A 799 45.11 -16.58 3.89
CA GLU A 799 45.91 -17.43 4.78
C GLU A 799 45.86 -16.97 6.25
N PRO A 800 46.08 -15.68 6.57
CA PRO A 800 45.89 -15.15 7.93
C PRO A 800 44.48 -15.35 8.45
N LEU A 801 43.46 -15.09 7.61
CA LEU A 801 42.05 -15.24 7.97
C LEU A 801 41.70 -16.69 8.28
N LEU A 802 42.12 -17.63 7.42
CA LEU A 802 41.86 -19.05 7.63
C LEU A 802 42.55 -19.57 8.90
N LYS A 803 43.82 -19.20 9.12
CA LYS A 803 44.57 -19.59 10.33
C LYS A 803 43.91 -19.07 11.61
N MET A 804 43.41 -17.83 11.58
CA MET A 804 42.70 -17.24 12.71
C MET A 804 41.38 -17.95 13.01
N LEU A 805 40.61 -18.31 11.98
CA LEU A 805 39.35 -19.06 12.16
C LEU A 805 39.60 -20.49 12.66
N GLU A 806 40.61 -21.17 12.13
CA GLU A 806 41.03 -22.49 12.60
C GLU A 806 41.39 -22.47 14.09
N GLN A 807 42.11 -21.43 14.55
CA GLN A 807 42.46 -21.26 15.97
C GLN A 807 41.30 -20.83 16.86
N SER A 808 40.34 -20.05 16.33
CA SER A 808 39.21 -19.54 17.12
C SER A 808 38.13 -20.61 17.31
N PHE A 809 37.98 -21.53 16.36
CA PHE A 809 36.97 -22.60 16.38
C PHE A 809 37.53 -23.99 16.74
N GLU A 810 38.81 -24.08 17.14
CA GLU A 810 39.52 -25.33 17.44
C GLU A 810 38.83 -26.17 18.53
N LYS A 811 38.22 -25.50 19.52
CA LYS A 811 37.55 -26.12 20.68
C LYS A 811 36.04 -26.29 20.45
N GLY A 812 35.62 -27.02 19.42
CA GLY A 812 34.21 -27.44 19.32
C GLY A 812 33.63 -27.59 17.91
N CYS A 813 34.34 -27.13 16.88
CA CYS A 813 33.87 -27.22 15.49
C CYS A 813 34.92 -27.89 14.58
N ASP A 814 34.44 -28.66 13.61
CA ASP A 814 35.31 -29.24 12.57
C ASP A 814 35.17 -28.48 11.25
N PRO A 815 36.28 -28.03 10.62
CA PRO A 815 36.24 -27.42 9.29
C PRO A 815 36.02 -28.48 8.20
N ASP A 816 34.98 -28.29 7.39
CA ASP A 816 34.67 -29.08 6.20
C ASP A 816 35.19 -28.38 4.93
N TYR A 817 36.25 -28.94 4.34
CA TYR A 817 36.87 -28.47 3.10
C TYR A 817 36.34 -29.19 1.83
N ALA A 818 35.29 -30.00 1.92
CA ALA A 818 34.79 -30.79 0.78
C ALA A 818 34.12 -29.93 -0.32
N MET A 819 33.90 -28.64 -0.05
CA MET A 819 33.22 -27.70 -0.94
C MET A 819 34.21 -26.87 -1.76
N ARG A 820 33.89 -26.63 -3.04
CA ARG A 820 34.79 -25.94 -3.98
C ARG A 820 35.10 -24.48 -3.61
N SER A 821 34.12 -23.76 -3.09
CA SER A 821 34.17 -22.28 -2.97
C SER A 821 34.00 -21.76 -1.54
N LYS A 822 33.70 -22.65 -0.59
CA LYS A 822 33.49 -22.29 0.82
C LYS A 822 34.02 -23.37 1.75
N ILE A 823 34.30 -23.00 2.99
CA ILE A 823 34.64 -23.89 4.10
C ILE A 823 33.55 -23.73 5.13
N ASN A 824 32.98 -24.83 5.62
CA ASN A 824 31.93 -24.78 6.64
C ASN A 824 32.50 -25.25 7.98
N TRP A 825 32.21 -24.53 9.06
CA TRP A 825 32.44 -25.00 10.43
C TRP A 825 31.10 -25.43 11.01
N LYS A 826 31.04 -26.68 11.46
CA LYS A 826 29.86 -27.24 12.14
C LYS A 826 30.21 -27.61 13.56
N ARG A 827 29.28 -27.36 14.48
CA ARG A 827 29.44 -27.71 15.90
C ARG A 827 29.38 -29.22 16.08
N ARG A 828 30.31 -29.80 16.84
CA ARG A 828 30.42 -31.26 17.04
C ARG A 828 29.21 -31.87 17.77
N SER A 829 28.50 -31.11 18.60
CA SER A 829 27.39 -31.63 19.41
C SER A 829 26.13 -31.92 18.61
N ASP A 830 25.79 -31.09 17.61
CA ASP A 830 24.50 -31.13 16.90
C ASP A 830 24.60 -30.92 15.38
N GLY A 831 25.80 -30.69 14.84
CA GLY A 831 26.02 -30.52 13.41
C GLY A 831 25.50 -29.20 12.84
N LEU A 832 25.05 -28.25 13.68
CA LEU A 832 24.59 -26.96 13.22
C LEU A 832 25.75 -26.12 12.65
N PRO A 833 25.51 -25.36 11.56
CA PRO A 833 26.53 -24.49 10.98
C PRO A 833 26.80 -23.29 11.88
N VAL A 834 28.05 -23.10 12.29
CA VAL A 834 28.50 -21.98 13.13
C VAL A 834 29.09 -20.87 12.27
N ALA A 835 29.91 -21.24 11.28
CA ALA A 835 30.53 -20.30 10.36
C ALA A 835 30.68 -20.88 8.94
N GLU A 836 30.65 -20.00 7.93
CA GLU A 836 31.00 -20.33 6.55
C GLU A 836 32.00 -19.30 6.00
N LEU A 837 33.16 -19.74 5.52
CA LEU A 837 34.12 -18.87 4.84
C LEU A 837 34.08 -19.12 3.33
N HIS A 838 33.60 -18.14 2.57
CA HIS A 838 33.66 -18.16 1.11
C HIS A 838 35.02 -17.64 0.62
N THR A 839 35.85 -18.50 0.02
CA THR A 839 37.22 -18.11 -0.41
C THR A 839 37.37 -17.85 -1.90
N LYS A 840 36.36 -18.15 -2.73
CA LYS A 840 36.44 -18.07 -4.21
C LYS A 840 35.47 -17.04 -4.83
N ARG A 841 35.36 -15.84 -4.25
CA ARG A 841 34.54 -14.73 -4.79
C ARG A 841 35.38 -13.67 -5.51
N SER A 842 34.77 -12.91 -6.41
CA SER A 842 35.43 -11.83 -7.16
C SER A 842 35.84 -10.64 -6.27
N GLU A 843 35.10 -10.41 -5.19
CA GLU A 843 35.21 -9.21 -4.35
C GLU A 843 35.97 -9.42 -3.02
N GLY A 844 36.59 -10.59 -2.85
CA GLY A 844 37.31 -10.96 -1.62
C GLY A 844 36.68 -12.11 -0.85
N PRO A 845 37.40 -12.70 0.13
CA PRO A 845 36.83 -13.71 1.01
C PRO A 845 35.77 -13.09 1.91
N GLU A 846 34.70 -13.84 2.14
CA GLU A 846 33.56 -13.41 2.95
C GLU A 846 33.27 -14.46 4.02
N LEU A 847 33.27 -14.03 5.28
CA LEU A 847 32.91 -14.84 6.44
C LEU A 847 31.42 -14.62 6.76
N LEU A 848 30.69 -15.71 6.93
CA LEU A 848 29.34 -15.75 7.46
C LEU A 848 29.40 -16.39 8.85
N LEU A 849 28.81 -15.74 9.85
CA LEU A 849 28.59 -16.29 11.18
C LEU A 849 27.08 -16.44 11.42
N PHE A 850 26.67 -17.58 11.96
CA PHE A 850 25.28 -17.87 12.29
C PHE A 850 25.09 -17.70 13.79
N VAL A 851 24.27 -16.73 14.20
CA VAL A 851 24.04 -16.39 15.61
C VAL A 851 22.55 -16.27 15.92
N ALA A 852 22.20 -16.31 17.20
CA ALA A 852 20.82 -16.10 17.63
C ALA A 852 20.36 -14.67 17.29
N PRO A 853 19.07 -14.46 16.97
CA PRO A 853 18.55 -13.14 16.62
C PRO A 853 18.85 -12.09 17.69
N GLY A 854 19.39 -10.95 17.29
CA GLY A 854 19.68 -9.81 18.18
C GLY A 854 20.95 -9.95 19.03
N GLN A 855 21.72 -11.04 18.89
CA GLN A 855 22.95 -11.27 19.67
C GLN A 855 24.12 -10.37 19.24
N ILE A 856 24.19 -10.03 17.95
CA ILE A 856 25.23 -9.15 17.39
C ILE A 856 24.56 -7.98 16.69
N THR A 857 25.03 -6.77 16.98
CA THR A 857 24.57 -5.54 16.31
C THR A 857 25.58 -5.09 15.25
N ILE A 858 25.10 -4.36 14.23
CA ILE A 858 25.97 -3.84 13.16
C ILE A 858 27.10 -2.94 13.69
N GLY A 859 26.85 -2.21 14.80
CA GLY A 859 27.84 -1.35 15.44
C GLY A 859 29.02 -2.12 16.05
N GLN A 860 28.79 -3.33 16.56
CA GLN A 860 29.84 -4.17 17.14
C GLN A 860 30.83 -4.72 16.10
N ILE A 861 30.39 -4.84 14.84
CA ILE A 861 31.20 -5.40 13.74
C ILE A 861 31.70 -4.35 12.76
N ALA A 862 31.28 -3.09 12.90
CA ALA A 862 31.62 -1.99 11.99
C ALA A 862 33.14 -1.79 11.80
N ALA A 863 33.94 -2.18 12.79
CA ALA A 863 35.40 -2.07 12.77
C ALA A 863 36.12 -3.23 12.04
N PHE A 864 35.41 -4.28 11.58
CA PHE A 864 36.03 -5.50 11.06
C PHE A 864 35.80 -5.68 9.56
N GLY A 865 36.86 -5.92 8.78
CA GLY A 865 36.74 -6.12 7.34
C GLY A 865 36.39 -4.85 6.57
N CYS A 866 36.06 -4.99 5.29
CA CYS A 866 35.70 -3.88 4.41
C CYS A 866 34.19 -3.74 4.17
N ARG A 867 33.40 -4.77 4.49
CA ARG A 867 31.95 -4.81 4.27
C ARG A 867 31.26 -5.66 5.33
N GLN A 868 30.22 -5.13 5.96
CA GLN A 868 29.49 -5.80 7.02
C GLN A 868 27.98 -5.71 6.78
N HIS A 869 27.27 -6.81 6.99
CA HIS A 869 25.81 -6.84 6.85
C HIS A 869 25.22 -7.96 7.72
N ILE A 870 24.10 -7.71 8.39
CA ILE A 870 23.35 -8.72 9.15
C ILE A 870 22.05 -9.03 8.42
N GLN A 871 21.81 -10.29 8.05
CA GLN A 871 20.55 -10.74 7.44
C GLN A 871 19.83 -11.70 8.37
N HIS A 872 18.55 -11.43 8.64
CA HIS A 872 17.70 -12.39 9.34
C HIS A 872 17.22 -13.47 8.37
N ARG A 873 17.52 -14.74 8.65
CA ARG A 873 17.13 -15.88 7.81
C ARG A 873 16.83 -17.12 8.65
N ASN A 874 15.65 -17.71 8.45
CA ASN A 874 15.22 -18.96 9.10
C ASN A 874 15.32 -18.92 10.65
N GLY A 875 15.01 -17.77 11.28
CA GLY A 875 15.05 -17.64 12.74
C GLY A 875 16.45 -17.45 13.35
N MET A 876 17.48 -17.19 12.53
CA MET A 876 18.83 -16.84 12.96
C MET A 876 19.31 -15.55 12.27
N ASP A 877 20.24 -14.84 12.91
CA ASP A 877 20.95 -13.74 12.29
C ASP A 877 22.23 -14.25 11.62
N VAL A 878 22.38 -13.94 10.34
CA VAL A 878 23.57 -14.26 9.55
C VAL A 878 24.41 -13.00 9.43
N VAL A 879 25.50 -12.94 10.19
CA VAL A 879 26.46 -11.85 10.18
C VAL A 879 27.47 -12.09 9.05
N ARG A 880 27.56 -11.16 8.10
CA ARG A 880 28.48 -11.21 6.97
C ARG A 880 29.60 -10.21 7.15
N ILE A 881 30.85 -10.65 6.97
CA ILE A 881 32.04 -9.79 7.01
C ILE A 881 32.93 -10.12 5.80
N GLY A 882 33.14 -9.15 4.92
CA GLY A 882 34.01 -9.26 3.75
C GLY A 882 35.41 -8.68 4.01
N PHE A 883 36.43 -9.28 3.42
CA PHE A 883 37.83 -8.86 3.56
C PHE A 883 38.46 -8.59 2.19
N SER A 884 39.35 -7.60 2.11
CA SER A 884 40.09 -7.23 0.91
C SER A 884 41.60 -7.11 1.09
N GLN A 885 42.10 -6.91 2.31
CA GLN A 885 43.53 -6.72 2.61
C GLN A 885 43.93 -7.48 3.90
N PRO A 886 45.18 -7.99 4.02
CA PRO A 886 45.66 -8.70 5.22
C PRO A 886 45.51 -7.92 6.51
N ASP A 887 45.75 -6.60 6.48
CA ASP A 887 45.71 -5.72 7.65
C ASP A 887 44.32 -5.63 8.31
N GLN A 888 43.26 -6.06 7.60
CA GLN A 888 41.89 -6.12 8.12
C GLN A 888 41.66 -7.33 9.04
N VAL A 889 42.55 -8.32 9.02
CA VAL A 889 42.55 -9.47 9.93
C VAL A 889 43.31 -9.07 11.21
N THR A 890 42.69 -8.21 12.01
CA THR A 890 43.34 -7.61 13.19
C THR A 890 43.31 -8.53 14.42
N ASN A 891 44.23 -8.30 15.37
CA ASN A 891 44.18 -8.95 16.68
C ASN A 891 42.89 -8.64 17.45
N GLN A 892 42.31 -7.45 17.22
CA GLN A 892 41.02 -7.06 17.80
C GLN A 892 39.88 -7.92 17.24
N PHE A 893 39.88 -8.20 15.93
CA PHE A 893 38.92 -9.10 15.32
C PHE A 893 39.06 -10.54 15.84
N ARG A 894 40.29 -11.01 16.03
CA ARG A 894 40.58 -12.30 16.65
C ARG A 894 40.03 -12.39 18.08
N ALA A 895 40.26 -11.37 18.91
CA ALA A 895 39.75 -11.33 20.28
C ALA A 895 38.22 -11.30 20.33
N TRP A 896 37.58 -10.64 19.36
CA TRP A 896 36.13 -10.61 19.24
C TRP A 896 35.52 -11.95 18.78
N LEU A 897 36.25 -12.73 17.98
CA LEU A 897 35.81 -14.05 17.49
C LEU A 897 35.94 -15.16 18.53
N GLN A 898 36.87 -15.07 19.49
CA GLN A 898 37.12 -16.14 20.48
C GLN A 898 35.90 -16.52 21.33
N PRO A 899 35.09 -15.59 21.86
CA PRO A 899 33.87 -15.92 22.61
C PRO A 899 32.76 -16.58 21.77
N ALA A 900 32.84 -16.49 20.44
CA ALA A 900 31.86 -17.10 19.53
C ALA A 900 32.20 -18.56 19.16
N GLY A 901 33.40 -19.03 19.54
CA GLY A 901 33.85 -20.41 19.32
C GLY A 901 33.68 -21.34 20.53
N GLU A 902 33.52 -20.78 21.73
CA GLU A 902 33.04 -21.49 22.94
C GLU A 902 31.50 -21.59 22.92
#